data_AF-K0SND7-F1
#
_entry.id   AF-K0SND7-F1
#
_cell.length_a   1.000
_cell.length_b   1.000
_cell.length_c   1.000
_cell.angle_alpha   90.00
_cell.angle_beta   90.00
_cell.angle_gamma   90.00
#
_symmetry.space_group_name_H-M   'P 1'
#
loop_
_entity.id
_entity.type
_entity.pdbx_description
1 polymer ?
#
loop_
_entity_poly.entity_id
_entity_poly.type
_entity_poly.pdbx_seq_one_letter_code
_entity_poly.pdbx_strand_id
1 'polypeptide(L)'
;MMRWCSFSFLLHASGLSLLLHIKVVSPFVPRSSGLRPPSKAKLSAAKADVSKVPVVVCPGFGNDAIDYSNPLEQGREKGFVTALVKRGFDPELISVLPLKRYEWARVAGGLLELDFYLGTAKPTGLGYGWYVRRLRQTIQEAYEKAGGERVVLIGHSAGGWLGRAALGDGSWDVDSDDTTDSNERVRSSDRVRALFTIGAIHQTPQDESTCVTRGVLKTVAELYPGAFLASEGITYVSVGGDAVVGRPKVEAGEDDAKLGSPESNEAYRARGEGSAASVAYTSYSAVSGDGLMTGDGVVPLEWTLLDGSKQIVLDDVVHSINEAGTTIPTDKWYGSDKVVDRWLNDALEEAGIRTTNGKTEPFGMLGNLFASRDDESSPLRRLMLAAPALLLPATKARAAETPSEAIRLLSSKTLPGLGPPDVYYPPYFAGRWKVTRVISSSDDLPWTDLKDNGVELPISISCEARFVPYNAGKDFTDFDNQSNDIPAIADRSFNEKALNSALAEEISKLFSTKEPVIPTVRSIDWTATNPNVLSISYADGASKEVKVTKRSSDVSGDGNGVFSSEFRRITDVPAASNGVGGIPSILKSRVLTKWKPGNSSKTAIEGIEITYNERGMLRAGLDSLGSLTSSGPSNQEDWRSTKTKILMERIS
;
A
#
# COMPACT_ATOMS: atom_id res chain seq x y z
N MET A 1 43.12 10.34 -33.30
CA MET A 1 43.60 11.39 -32.37
C MET A 1 42.47 11.75 -31.43
N MET A 2 42.49 11.22 -30.21
CA MET A 2 41.69 11.71 -29.08
C MET A 2 42.59 11.64 -27.85
N ARG A 3 42.72 12.79 -27.18
CA ARG A 3 43.51 13.00 -25.97
C ARG A 3 42.77 12.38 -24.77
N TRP A 4 43.53 11.76 -23.88
CA TRP A 4 43.09 11.36 -22.55
C TRP A 4 43.57 12.42 -21.55
N CYS A 5 42.65 12.98 -20.75
CA CYS A 5 42.98 13.79 -19.59
C CYS A 5 42.72 12.95 -18.33
N SER A 6 43.72 12.90 -17.45
CA SER A 6 43.65 12.32 -16.11
C SER A 6 43.26 13.39 -15.10
N PHE A 7 42.43 13.05 -14.13
CA PHE A 7 42.33 13.77 -12.85
C PHE A 7 42.24 12.79 -11.69
N SER A 8 43.06 13.02 -10.67
CA SER A 8 43.11 12.29 -9.40
C SER A 8 42.45 13.13 -8.31
N PHE A 9 41.72 12.49 -7.40
CA PHE A 9 41.32 13.09 -6.12
C PHE A 9 42.02 12.35 -4.96
N LEU A 10 42.70 13.13 -4.11
CA LEU A 10 43.24 12.70 -2.82
C LEU A 10 42.16 12.85 -1.74
N LEU A 11 41.91 11.79 -0.96
CA LEU A 11 41.35 11.91 0.38
C LEU A 11 42.47 11.60 1.39
N HIS A 12 42.66 12.51 2.35
CA HIS A 12 43.51 12.28 3.52
C HIS A 12 42.65 11.80 4.70
N ALA A 13 42.94 10.61 5.21
CA ALA A 13 42.74 10.25 6.61
C ALA A 13 43.74 9.15 6.99
N SER A 14 44.73 9.55 7.80
CA SER A 14 45.48 8.72 8.76
C SER A 14 45.86 7.29 8.37
N GLY A 15 47.08 7.13 7.82
CA GLY A 15 48.05 6.20 8.39
C GLY A 15 48.07 4.74 7.92
N LEU A 16 48.31 4.49 6.62
CA LEU A 16 49.29 3.51 6.10
C LEU A 16 49.26 3.55 4.56
N SER A 17 50.36 3.95 3.90
CA SER A 17 50.50 3.87 2.44
C SER A 17 51.14 2.54 2.04
N LEU A 18 50.41 1.71 1.31
CA LEU A 18 50.97 0.56 0.57
C LEU A 18 50.65 0.75 -0.92
N LEU A 19 51.69 0.97 -1.73
CA LEU A 19 51.60 1.03 -3.19
C LEU A 19 51.52 -0.42 -3.73
N LEU A 20 50.40 -0.80 -4.36
CA LEU A 20 50.31 -2.05 -5.13
C LEU A 20 50.10 -1.72 -6.62
N HIS A 21 51.06 -2.10 -7.46
CA HIS A 21 50.99 -2.01 -8.92
C HIS A 21 50.23 -3.21 -9.49
N ILE A 22 49.08 -2.99 -10.13
CA ILE A 22 48.39 -4.01 -10.92
C ILE A 22 48.50 -3.64 -12.41
N LYS A 23 49.23 -4.46 -13.17
CA LYS A 23 49.29 -4.42 -14.64
C LYS A 23 48.03 -5.10 -15.21
N VAL A 24 47.23 -4.37 -16.00
CA VAL A 24 46.19 -4.98 -16.84
C VAL A 24 46.77 -5.25 -18.22
N VAL A 25 46.76 -6.53 -18.61
CA VAL A 25 47.17 -7.02 -19.94
C VAL A 25 45.93 -7.07 -20.83
N SER A 26 45.94 -6.37 -21.97
CA SER A 26 44.90 -6.49 -23.01
C SER A 26 45.01 -7.83 -23.75
N PRO A 27 43.89 -8.48 -24.11
CA PRO A 27 43.92 -9.63 -25.00
C PRO A 27 44.10 -9.22 -26.47
N PHE A 28 44.91 -10.01 -27.14
CA PHE A 28 45.36 -9.93 -28.53
C PHE A 28 44.24 -10.33 -29.52
N VAL A 29 44.03 -9.56 -30.59
CA VAL A 29 43.13 -9.91 -31.71
C VAL A 29 43.96 -10.17 -32.97
N PRO A 30 43.93 -11.37 -33.58
CA PRO A 30 44.56 -11.60 -34.86
C PRO A 30 43.68 -11.13 -36.02
N ARG A 31 44.30 -10.45 -37.00
CA ARG A 31 43.71 -10.17 -38.32
C ARG A 31 43.57 -11.47 -39.12
N SER A 32 42.39 -11.76 -39.64
CA SER A 32 42.20 -12.65 -40.78
C SER A 32 41.34 -11.99 -41.87
N SER A 33 41.61 -12.44 -43.08
CA SER A 33 41.29 -11.93 -44.40
C SER A 33 39.81 -11.79 -44.75
N GLY A 34 39.49 -10.66 -45.37
CA GLY A 34 38.62 -10.52 -46.55
C GLY A 34 37.39 -11.43 -46.68
N LEU A 35 36.27 -10.99 -46.13
CA LEU A 35 34.94 -11.26 -46.67
C LEU A 35 34.14 -9.94 -46.59
N ARG A 36 33.54 -9.53 -47.71
CA ARG A 36 32.61 -8.39 -47.80
C ARG A 36 31.58 -8.50 -46.66
N PRO A 37 31.25 -7.41 -45.94
CA PRO A 37 30.12 -7.46 -45.02
C PRO A 37 28.86 -7.80 -45.82
N PRO A 38 28.07 -8.79 -45.42
CA PRO A 38 26.79 -9.01 -46.06
C PRO A 38 25.96 -7.74 -45.88
N SER A 39 25.37 -7.26 -46.98
CA SER A 39 24.42 -6.17 -46.97
C SER A 39 23.39 -6.41 -45.87
N LYS A 40 23.02 -5.36 -45.11
CA LYS A 40 21.85 -5.35 -44.22
C LYS A 40 20.59 -5.66 -45.05
N ALA A 41 20.36 -6.93 -45.35
CA ALA A 41 19.06 -7.40 -45.77
C ALA A 41 18.17 -7.23 -44.55
N LYS A 42 17.37 -6.16 -44.53
CA LYS A 42 16.18 -6.09 -43.71
C LYS A 42 15.31 -7.27 -44.13
N LEU A 43 15.52 -8.43 -43.51
CA LEU A 43 14.45 -9.41 -43.39
C LEU A 43 13.37 -8.70 -42.57
N SER A 44 12.41 -8.14 -43.29
CA SER A 44 11.15 -7.67 -42.72
C SER A 44 10.49 -8.89 -42.10
N ALA A 45 10.77 -9.16 -40.83
CA ALA A 45 9.97 -10.10 -40.05
C ALA A 45 8.50 -9.72 -40.26
N ALA A 46 7.68 -10.66 -40.72
CA ALA A 46 6.27 -10.40 -40.92
C ALA A 46 5.70 -9.88 -39.59
N LYS A 47 5.08 -8.69 -39.60
CA LYS A 47 4.43 -8.15 -38.41
C LYS A 47 3.34 -9.13 -37.96
N ALA A 48 3.26 -9.40 -36.66
CA ALA A 48 2.27 -10.32 -36.10
C ALA A 48 0.85 -9.74 -36.26
N ASP A 49 -0.15 -10.60 -36.43
CA ASP A 49 -1.56 -10.18 -36.48
C ASP A 49 -2.08 -10.01 -35.05
N VAL A 50 -2.66 -8.85 -34.73
CA VAL A 50 -3.19 -8.54 -33.38
C VAL A 50 -4.17 -9.59 -32.87
N SER A 51 -4.95 -10.21 -33.76
CA SER A 51 -5.92 -11.25 -33.40
C SER A 51 -5.27 -12.57 -32.95
N LYS A 52 -3.98 -12.77 -33.21
CA LYS A 52 -3.24 -13.98 -32.83
C LYS A 52 -2.30 -13.75 -31.66
N VAL A 53 -2.13 -12.51 -31.23
CA VAL A 53 -1.16 -12.15 -30.19
C VAL A 53 -1.79 -12.36 -28.81
N PRO A 54 -1.25 -13.27 -27.97
CA PRO A 54 -1.69 -13.39 -26.59
C PRO A 54 -1.29 -12.17 -25.77
N VAL A 55 -2.21 -11.73 -24.92
CA VAL A 55 -2.01 -10.59 -24.01
C VAL A 55 -2.15 -11.05 -22.58
N VAL A 56 -1.21 -10.64 -21.73
CA VAL A 56 -1.35 -10.77 -20.28
C VAL A 56 -1.40 -9.37 -19.66
N VAL A 57 -2.55 -9.01 -19.10
CA VAL A 57 -2.72 -7.78 -18.31
C VAL A 57 -2.20 -8.05 -16.90
N CYS A 58 -1.26 -7.24 -16.43
CA CYS A 58 -0.65 -7.34 -15.11
C CYS A 58 -1.21 -6.25 -14.19
N PRO A 59 -2.08 -6.60 -13.22
CA PRO A 59 -2.72 -5.62 -12.35
C PRO A 59 -1.76 -4.84 -11.47
N GLY A 60 -2.15 -3.58 -11.21
CA GLY A 60 -1.54 -2.69 -10.22
C GLY A 60 -1.90 -3.05 -8.78
N PHE A 61 -1.16 -2.46 -7.84
CA PHE A 61 -1.29 -2.73 -6.41
C PHE A 61 -2.72 -2.47 -5.92
N GLY A 62 -3.32 -3.43 -5.22
CA GLY A 62 -4.69 -3.32 -4.70
C GLY A 62 -5.81 -3.58 -5.73
N ASN A 63 -5.49 -3.79 -7.00
CA ASN A 63 -6.48 -4.21 -7.99
C ASN A 63 -6.71 -5.73 -7.98
N ASP A 64 -7.89 -6.15 -8.41
CA ASP A 64 -8.27 -7.53 -8.70
C ASP A 64 -8.23 -7.76 -10.22
N ALA A 65 -8.16 -9.02 -10.65
CA ALA A 65 -8.36 -9.37 -12.05
C ALA A 65 -9.75 -8.92 -12.58
N ILE A 66 -10.78 -8.94 -11.71
CA ILE A 66 -12.12 -8.49 -12.11
C ILE A 66 -12.15 -6.99 -12.46
N ASP A 67 -11.25 -6.16 -11.93
CA ASP A 67 -11.26 -4.72 -12.18
C ASP A 67 -10.97 -4.37 -13.65
N TYR A 68 -10.25 -5.24 -14.37
CA TYR A 68 -9.89 -5.03 -15.76
C TYR A 68 -10.92 -5.61 -16.73
N SER A 69 -11.80 -6.48 -16.26
CA SER A 69 -12.80 -7.17 -17.09
C SER A 69 -14.24 -6.74 -16.80
N ASN A 70 -14.54 -6.37 -15.56
CA ASN A 70 -15.83 -5.88 -15.09
C ASN A 70 -15.59 -4.92 -13.89
N PRO A 71 -15.06 -3.72 -14.15
CA PRO A 71 -14.67 -2.78 -13.10
C PRO A 71 -15.82 -2.52 -12.15
N LEU A 72 -15.62 -2.93 -10.88
CA LEU A 72 -16.60 -2.77 -9.78
C LEU A 72 -18.00 -3.29 -10.11
N GLU A 73 -18.06 -4.38 -10.88
CA GLU A 73 -19.30 -5.06 -11.27
C GLU A 73 -20.27 -4.20 -12.11
N GLN A 74 -19.76 -3.13 -12.74
CA GLN A 74 -20.59 -2.18 -13.48
C GLN A 74 -20.89 -2.55 -14.93
N GLY A 75 -20.45 -3.72 -15.38
CA GLY A 75 -20.62 -4.20 -16.74
C GLY A 75 -19.27 -4.45 -17.43
N ARG A 76 -19.21 -5.54 -18.20
CA ARG A 76 -17.99 -5.95 -18.91
C ARG A 76 -17.63 -4.98 -20.04
N GLU A 77 -18.61 -4.30 -20.60
CA GLU A 77 -18.45 -3.31 -21.66
C GLU A 77 -17.57 -2.11 -21.27
N LYS A 78 -17.44 -1.85 -19.97
CA LYS A 78 -16.55 -0.83 -19.39
C LYS A 78 -15.15 -1.36 -19.06
N GLY A 79 -14.93 -2.67 -19.17
CA GLY A 79 -13.66 -3.31 -18.85
C GLY A 79 -12.59 -3.03 -19.90
N PHE A 80 -11.35 -2.90 -19.45
CA PHE A 80 -10.18 -2.79 -20.32
C PHE A 80 -10.03 -3.99 -21.26
N VAL A 81 -10.38 -5.20 -20.81
CA VAL A 81 -10.41 -6.39 -21.68
C VAL A 81 -11.33 -6.16 -22.87
N THR A 82 -12.54 -5.62 -22.66
CA THR A 82 -13.45 -5.30 -23.77
C THR A 82 -12.91 -4.17 -24.65
N ALA A 83 -12.22 -3.18 -24.09
CA ALA A 83 -11.54 -2.15 -24.87
C ALA A 83 -10.46 -2.75 -25.80
N LEU A 84 -9.73 -3.78 -25.35
CA LEU A 84 -8.78 -4.52 -26.20
C LEU A 84 -9.50 -5.34 -27.28
N VAL A 85 -10.56 -6.07 -26.93
CA VAL A 85 -11.34 -6.86 -27.92
C VAL A 85 -11.89 -5.99 -29.04
N LYS A 86 -12.40 -4.79 -28.72
CA LYS A 86 -12.86 -3.79 -29.72
C LYS A 86 -11.75 -3.40 -30.72
N ARG A 87 -10.48 -3.60 -30.37
CA ARG A 87 -9.30 -3.24 -31.15
C ARG A 87 -8.64 -4.43 -31.84
N GLY A 88 -9.36 -5.56 -31.92
CA GLY A 88 -9.01 -6.70 -32.75
C GLY A 88 -8.27 -7.82 -32.02
N PHE A 89 -8.05 -7.70 -30.71
CA PHE A 89 -7.53 -8.82 -29.92
C PHE A 89 -8.57 -9.93 -29.80
N ASP A 90 -8.13 -11.18 -29.92
CA ASP A 90 -8.99 -12.34 -29.66
C ASP A 90 -9.28 -12.44 -28.16
N PRO A 91 -10.56 -12.39 -27.72
CA PRO A 91 -10.91 -12.52 -26.31
C PRO A 91 -10.38 -13.79 -25.65
N GLU A 92 -10.19 -14.89 -26.40
CA GLU A 92 -9.64 -16.14 -25.87
C GLU A 92 -8.13 -16.04 -25.58
N LEU A 93 -7.43 -15.10 -26.19
CA LEU A 93 -6.00 -14.90 -26.02
C LEU A 93 -5.67 -13.75 -25.05
N ILE A 94 -6.67 -13.14 -24.41
CA ILE A 94 -6.47 -12.15 -23.36
C ILE A 94 -6.62 -12.81 -21.98
N SER A 95 -5.55 -12.78 -21.21
CA SER A 95 -5.54 -13.19 -19.81
C SER A 95 -5.31 -11.96 -18.93
N VAL A 96 -6.06 -11.84 -17.84
CA VAL A 96 -5.70 -10.95 -16.73
C VAL A 96 -5.08 -11.82 -15.66
N LEU A 97 -3.88 -11.45 -15.17
CA LEU A 97 -3.16 -12.21 -14.14
C LEU A 97 -4.14 -12.60 -13.01
N PRO A 98 -4.36 -13.90 -12.75
CA PRO A 98 -5.39 -14.35 -11.82
C PRO A 98 -4.96 -14.04 -10.40
N LEU A 99 -5.38 -12.89 -9.90
CA LEU A 99 -5.15 -12.49 -8.54
C LEU A 99 -6.39 -11.83 -7.97
N LYS A 100 -6.62 -12.14 -6.71
CA LYS A 100 -7.63 -11.46 -5.92
C LYS A 100 -7.01 -10.32 -5.17
N ARG A 101 -7.79 -9.27 -5.04
CA ARG A 101 -7.45 -8.05 -4.30
C ARG A 101 -6.88 -8.31 -2.90
N TYR A 102 -7.36 -9.34 -2.19
CA TYR A 102 -6.85 -9.72 -0.86
C TYR A 102 -5.45 -10.32 -0.88
N GLU A 103 -5.01 -10.92 -1.99
CA GLU A 103 -3.72 -11.58 -2.08
C GLU A 103 -2.56 -10.60 -2.05
N TRP A 104 -2.79 -9.34 -2.42
CA TRP A 104 -1.83 -8.27 -2.23
C TRP A 104 -1.40 -8.16 -0.74
N ALA A 105 -2.21 -8.62 0.24
CA ALA A 105 -1.83 -8.69 1.66
C ALA A 105 -0.56 -9.50 1.91
N ARG A 106 -0.20 -10.41 0.99
CA ARG A 106 1.04 -11.20 0.99
C ARG A 106 2.29 -10.33 0.85
N VAL A 107 2.18 -9.09 0.38
CA VAL A 107 3.27 -8.10 0.44
C VAL A 107 3.74 -7.87 1.88
N ALA A 108 2.84 -8.03 2.86
CA ALA A 108 3.19 -8.02 4.28
C ALA A 108 4.05 -9.22 4.72
N GLY A 109 4.10 -10.31 3.95
CA GLY A 109 5.03 -11.43 4.16
C GLY A 109 6.49 -11.01 4.00
N GLY A 110 6.76 -9.91 3.28
CA GLY A 110 8.07 -9.26 3.25
C GLY A 110 8.53 -8.77 4.63
N LEU A 111 7.61 -8.44 5.56
CA LEU A 111 7.94 -8.08 6.96
C LEU A 111 8.57 -9.24 7.77
N LEU A 112 8.78 -10.41 7.17
CA LEU A 112 9.53 -11.52 7.77
C LEU A 112 10.99 -11.59 7.26
N GLU A 113 11.37 -10.76 6.28
CA GLU A 113 12.73 -10.68 5.73
C GLU A 113 13.46 -9.42 6.26
N LEU A 114 14.71 -9.59 6.69
CA LEU A 114 15.56 -8.48 7.14
C LEU A 114 15.72 -7.40 6.05
N ASP A 115 15.81 -7.83 4.79
CA ASP A 115 15.93 -6.98 3.59
C ASP A 115 14.73 -6.05 3.38
N PHE A 116 13.52 -6.43 3.84
CA PHE A 116 12.33 -5.58 3.76
C PHE A 116 12.36 -4.44 4.78
N TYR A 117 13.01 -4.65 5.93
CA TYR A 117 13.23 -3.61 6.94
C TYR A 117 14.39 -2.69 6.58
N LEU A 118 15.37 -3.20 5.85
CA LEU A 118 16.54 -2.46 5.38
C LEU A 118 16.29 -1.70 4.06
N GLY A 119 15.09 -1.80 3.47
CA GLY A 119 14.79 -1.14 2.20
C GLY A 119 15.50 -1.76 0.99
N THR A 120 15.87 -3.05 1.08
CA THR A 120 16.58 -3.83 0.06
C THR A 120 15.75 -5.03 -0.45
N ALA A 121 14.42 -5.00 -0.29
CA ALA A 121 13.56 -6.10 -0.69
C ALA A 121 13.77 -6.49 -2.17
N LYS A 122 13.82 -7.80 -2.42
CA LYS A 122 13.96 -8.36 -3.77
C LYS A 122 12.59 -8.63 -4.38
N PRO A 123 12.42 -8.43 -5.70
CA PRO A 123 11.14 -8.72 -6.36
C PRO A 123 10.76 -10.21 -6.30
N THR A 124 11.73 -11.11 -6.13
CA THR A 124 11.52 -12.55 -5.97
C THR A 124 11.42 -13.00 -4.50
N GLY A 125 11.60 -12.09 -3.54
CA GLY A 125 11.50 -12.37 -2.10
C GLY A 125 10.05 -12.57 -1.62
N LEU A 126 9.86 -12.84 -0.32
CA LEU A 126 8.55 -13.21 0.25
C LEU A 126 7.44 -12.17 0.01
N GLY A 127 7.78 -10.89 -0.15
CA GLY A 127 6.79 -9.84 -0.40
C GLY A 127 6.14 -9.90 -1.80
N TYR A 128 6.91 -10.14 -2.86
CA TYR A 128 6.46 -10.00 -4.25
C TYR A 128 6.71 -11.22 -5.13
N GLY A 129 7.50 -12.20 -4.65
CA GLY A 129 7.85 -13.39 -5.41
C GLY A 129 6.64 -14.24 -5.80
N TRP A 130 5.56 -14.21 -5.02
CA TRP A 130 4.30 -14.87 -5.38
C TRP A 130 3.68 -14.29 -6.66
N TYR A 131 3.76 -12.96 -6.85
CA TYR A 131 3.25 -12.28 -8.05
C TYR A 131 4.14 -12.62 -9.24
N VAL A 132 5.46 -12.54 -9.06
CA VAL A 132 6.44 -12.85 -10.11
C VAL A 132 6.30 -14.29 -10.60
N ARG A 133 6.19 -15.27 -9.70
CA ARG A 133 5.97 -16.69 -10.06
C ARG A 133 4.67 -16.87 -10.82
N ARG A 134 3.57 -16.31 -10.30
CA ARG A 134 2.26 -16.43 -10.96
C ARG A 134 2.25 -15.75 -12.34
N LEU A 135 2.92 -14.60 -12.49
CA LEU A 135 3.03 -13.93 -13.78
C LEU A 135 3.80 -14.78 -14.79
N ARG A 136 4.92 -15.41 -14.38
CA ARG A 136 5.66 -16.34 -15.24
C ARG A 136 4.82 -17.53 -15.67
N GLN A 137 4.03 -18.10 -14.76
CA GLN A 137 3.09 -19.17 -15.09
C GLN A 137 2.03 -18.71 -16.09
N THR A 138 1.38 -17.56 -15.85
CA THR A 138 0.36 -17.01 -16.77
C THR A 138 0.93 -16.66 -18.14
N ILE A 139 2.20 -16.22 -18.22
CA ILE A 139 2.91 -16.03 -19.49
C ILE A 139 3.06 -17.36 -20.23
N GLN A 140 3.48 -18.41 -19.53
CA GLN A 140 3.67 -19.73 -20.12
C GLN A 140 2.34 -20.29 -20.64
N GLU A 141 1.28 -20.24 -19.83
CA GLU A 141 -0.07 -20.67 -20.22
C GLU A 141 -0.59 -19.90 -21.44
N ALA A 142 -0.40 -18.58 -21.48
CA ALA A 142 -0.81 -17.75 -22.61
C ALA A 142 -0.02 -18.04 -23.89
N TYR A 143 1.29 -18.25 -23.76
CA TYR A 143 2.17 -18.64 -24.87
C TYR A 143 1.77 -20.00 -25.46
N GLU A 144 1.51 -20.99 -24.61
CA GLU A 144 1.06 -22.32 -25.02
C GLU A 144 -0.33 -22.30 -25.66
N LYS A 145 -1.29 -21.57 -25.05
CA LYS A 145 -2.65 -21.42 -25.59
C LYS A 145 -2.65 -20.79 -27.00
N ALA A 146 -1.70 -19.88 -27.27
CA ALA A 146 -1.54 -19.27 -28.58
C ALA A 146 -0.69 -20.09 -29.58
N GLY A 147 -0.31 -21.33 -29.23
CA GLY A 147 0.48 -22.19 -30.11
C GLY A 147 1.93 -21.73 -30.29
N GLY A 148 2.48 -21.02 -29.30
CA GLY A 148 3.86 -20.53 -29.29
C GLY A 148 4.05 -19.11 -29.83
N GLU A 149 2.97 -18.33 -30.02
CA GLU A 149 3.11 -16.89 -30.29
C GLU A 149 3.56 -16.14 -29.02
N ARG A 150 4.43 -15.14 -29.20
CA ARG A 150 5.03 -14.40 -28.08
C ARG A 150 4.03 -13.42 -27.46
N VAL A 151 3.98 -13.43 -26.14
CA VAL A 151 3.02 -12.69 -25.31
C VAL A 151 3.34 -11.20 -25.26
N VAL A 152 2.31 -10.35 -25.32
CA VAL A 152 2.38 -8.93 -24.96
C VAL A 152 1.94 -8.77 -23.50
N LEU A 153 2.82 -8.20 -22.68
CA LEU A 153 2.50 -7.82 -21.31
C LEU A 153 1.98 -6.39 -21.27
N ILE A 154 0.89 -6.15 -20.55
CA ILE A 154 0.39 -4.80 -20.25
C ILE A 154 0.37 -4.61 -18.74
N GLY A 155 1.41 -3.98 -18.20
CA GLY A 155 1.56 -3.73 -16.78
C GLY A 155 0.98 -2.39 -16.36
N HIS A 156 -0.08 -2.41 -15.56
CA HIS A 156 -0.64 -1.22 -14.93
C HIS A 156 0.02 -0.97 -13.59
N SER A 157 0.52 0.25 -13.35
CA SER A 157 1.08 0.66 -12.06
C SER A 157 2.14 -0.36 -11.57
N ALA A 158 1.92 -0.99 -10.42
CA ALA A 158 2.82 -2.02 -9.90
C ALA A 158 3.08 -3.21 -10.84
N GLY A 159 2.10 -3.58 -11.66
CA GLY A 159 2.24 -4.64 -12.66
C GLY A 159 3.31 -4.34 -13.70
N GLY A 160 3.65 -3.07 -13.95
CA GLY A 160 4.71 -2.69 -14.89
C GLY A 160 6.11 -3.05 -14.41
N TRP A 161 6.48 -2.61 -13.19
CA TRP A 161 7.80 -2.94 -12.63
C TRP A 161 7.88 -4.40 -12.14
N LEU A 162 6.76 -5.01 -11.73
CA LEU A 162 6.69 -6.46 -11.49
C LEU A 162 6.83 -7.26 -12.79
N GLY A 163 6.31 -6.74 -13.91
CA GLY A 163 6.54 -7.29 -15.25
C GLY A 163 8.02 -7.30 -15.60
N ARG A 164 8.72 -6.18 -15.41
CA ARG A 164 10.19 -6.12 -15.57
C ARG A 164 10.90 -7.16 -14.69
N ALA A 165 10.51 -7.26 -13.43
CA ALA A 165 11.09 -8.24 -12.52
C ALA A 165 10.81 -9.70 -12.91
N ALA A 166 9.64 -9.98 -13.50
CA ALA A 166 9.32 -11.31 -13.99
C ALA A 166 10.17 -11.71 -15.20
N LEU A 167 10.44 -10.77 -16.11
CA LEU A 167 11.38 -10.98 -17.23
C LEU A 167 12.81 -11.19 -16.73
N GLY A 168 13.16 -10.59 -15.60
CA GLY A 168 14.41 -10.84 -14.87
C GLY A 168 15.65 -10.60 -15.70
N ASP A 169 16.63 -11.51 -15.59
CA ASP A 169 17.90 -11.50 -16.32
C ASP A 169 17.79 -12.02 -17.76
N GLY A 170 16.57 -12.18 -18.28
CA GLY A 170 16.31 -12.76 -19.60
C GLY A 170 15.94 -14.25 -19.56
N SER A 171 15.81 -14.87 -18.39
CA SER A 171 15.34 -16.26 -18.27
C SER A 171 14.68 -16.59 -16.92
N TRP A 172 13.86 -17.65 -16.89
CA TRP A 172 13.31 -18.21 -15.66
C TRP A 172 13.02 -19.71 -15.81
N ASP A 173 12.83 -20.39 -14.68
CA ASP A 173 12.53 -21.83 -14.66
C ASP A 173 11.00 -22.05 -14.68
N VAL A 174 10.54 -22.93 -15.57
CA VAL A 174 9.13 -23.31 -15.71
C VAL A 174 8.86 -24.41 -14.68
N ASP A 175 7.94 -24.18 -13.75
CA ASP A 175 7.55 -25.06 -12.63
C ASP A 175 8.43 -25.03 -11.35
N SER A 176 8.69 -23.84 -10.81
CA SER A 176 9.25 -23.71 -9.45
C SER A 176 8.17 -23.83 -8.34
N ASP A 177 7.31 -24.84 -8.39
CA ASP A 177 6.67 -25.32 -7.16
C ASP A 177 7.64 -26.32 -6.52
N ASP A 178 7.84 -26.25 -5.19
CA ASP A 178 8.83 -27.03 -4.40
C ASP A 178 8.69 -28.57 -4.51
N THR A 179 7.87 -29.07 -5.44
CA THR A 179 7.43 -30.47 -5.55
C THR A 179 7.75 -31.13 -6.90
N THR A 180 8.22 -30.40 -7.92
CA THR A 180 8.49 -30.98 -9.26
C THR A 180 9.89 -30.67 -9.79
N ASP A 181 10.60 -31.73 -10.20
CA ASP A 181 12.01 -31.73 -10.61
C ASP A 181 12.20 -31.41 -12.11
N SER A 182 11.42 -30.47 -12.66
CA SER A 182 11.57 -30.01 -14.06
C SER A 182 12.55 -28.84 -14.13
N ASN A 183 13.76 -29.11 -14.62
CA ASN A 183 14.82 -28.10 -14.82
C ASN A 183 14.69 -27.33 -16.15
N GLU A 184 13.48 -27.12 -16.69
CA GLU A 184 13.32 -26.39 -17.96
C GLU A 184 13.42 -24.88 -17.74
N ARG A 185 14.56 -24.31 -18.11
CA ARG A 185 14.80 -22.86 -18.11
C ARG A 185 14.44 -22.26 -19.46
N VAL A 186 13.48 -21.32 -19.47
CA VAL A 186 13.03 -20.62 -20.68
C VAL A 186 13.62 -19.23 -20.77
N ARG A 187 13.84 -18.76 -22.01
CA ARG A 187 14.27 -17.38 -22.27
C ARG A 187 13.07 -16.45 -22.35
N SER A 188 13.18 -15.29 -21.72
CA SER A 188 12.15 -14.25 -21.72
C SER A 188 11.82 -13.80 -23.14
N SER A 189 12.82 -13.65 -24.02
CA SER A 189 12.64 -13.25 -25.42
C SER A 189 11.88 -14.26 -26.28
N ASP A 190 11.86 -15.52 -25.87
CA ASP A 190 11.21 -16.61 -26.59
C ASP A 190 9.73 -16.73 -26.20
N ARG A 191 9.35 -16.15 -25.05
CA ARG A 191 7.98 -16.16 -24.53
C ARG A 191 7.28 -14.80 -24.64
N VAL A 192 8.03 -13.71 -24.49
CA VAL A 192 7.48 -12.35 -24.44
C VAL A 192 7.96 -11.53 -25.63
N ARG A 193 7.00 -10.87 -26.28
CA ARG A 193 7.23 -9.98 -27.42
C ARG A 193 7.48 -8.54 -26.96
N ALA A 194 6.65 -8.07 -26.03
CA ALA A 194 6.68 -6.69 -25.58
C ALA A 194 6.18 -6.54 -24.14
N LEU A 195 6.69 -5.52 -23.46
CA LEU A 195 6.17 -5.03 -22.19
C LEU A 195 5.71 -3.58 -22.37
N PHE A 196 4.39 -3.38 -22.31
CA PHE A 196 3.77 -2.07 -22.25
C PHE A 196 3.47 -1.74 -20.79
N THR A 197 3.89 -0.57 -20.33
CA THR A 197 3.63 -0.12 -18.96
C THR A 197 2.80 1.14 -18.97
N ILE A 198 1.73 1.17 -18.17
CA ILE A 198 0.81 2.30 -18.06
C ILE A 198 0.79 2.79 -16.61
N GLY A 199 1.23 4.03 -16.36
CA GLY A 199 1.33 4.61 -15.02
C GLY A 199 2.29 3.88 -14.06
N ALA A 200 3.25 3.10 -14.56
CA ALA A 200 4.17 2.32 -13.72
C ALA A 200 5.36 3.14 -13.24
N ILE A 201 5.72 3.04 -11.96
CA ILE A 201 6.92 3.71 -11.42
C ILE A 201 8.18 2.97 -11.89
N HIS A 202 9.10 3.67 -12.57
CA HIS A 202 10.37 3.10 -13.06
C HIS A 202 11.61 3.71 -12.43
N GLN A 203 11.49 4.90 -11.84
CA GLN A 203 12.58 5.56 -11.13
C GLN A 203 12.62 5.16 -9.65
N THR A 204 13.80 5.26 -9.07
CA THR A 204 14.03 4.99 -7.65
C THR A 204 13.69 6.22 -6.81
N PRO A 205 12.96 6.09 -5.69
CA PRO A 205 12.77 7.18 -4.74
C PRO A 205 14.11 7.75 -4.27
N GLN A 206 14.20 9.07 -4.12
CA GLN A 206 15.43 9.73 -3.65
C GLN A 206 15.72 9.45 -2.16
N ASP A 207 14.68 9.24 -1.36
CA ASP A 207 14.77 8.85 0.05
C ASP A 207 14.23 7.42 0.24
N GLU A 208 15.05 6.53 0.80
CA GLU A 208 14.65 5.15 1.11
C GLU A 208 13.49 5.09 2.12
N SER A 209 13.34 6.12 2.95
CA SER A 209 12.26 6.23 3.94
C SER A 209 10.87 6.43 3.31
N THR A 210 10.81 6.92 2.07
CA THR A 210 9.56 7.17 1.33
C THR A 210 9.22 6.04 0.35
N CYS A 211 10.12 5.07 0.16
CA CYS A 211 9.95 4.00 -0.82
C CYS A 211 8.77 3.06 -0.48
N VAL A 212 7.61 3.31 -1.12
CA VAL A 212 6.37 2.52 -0.97
C VAL A 212 6.55 1.05 -1.36
N THR A 213 7.55 0.75 -2.20
CA THR A 213 7.90 -0.62 -2.61
C THR A 213 8.94 -1.30 -1.71
N ARG A 214 9.42 -0.62 -0.66
CA ARG A 214 10.39 -1.13 0.33
C ARG A 214 11.70 -1.66 -0.28
N GLY A 215 12.19 -1.00 -1.33
CA GLY A 215 13.44 -1.34 -1.99
C GLY A 215 13.31 -2.04 -3.34
N VAL A 216 12.14 -2.62 -3.66
CA VAL A 216 12.03 -3.42 -4.90
C VAL A 216 12.27 -2.60 -6.17
N LEU A 217 11.78 -1.35 -6.24
CA LEU A 217 12.07 -0.46 -7.37
C LEU A 217 13.56 -0.22 -7.55
N LYS A 218 14.30 -0.03 -6.44
CA LYS A 218 15.76 0.13 -6.45
C LYS A 218 16.43 -1.14 -6.97
N THR A 219 16.07 -2.29 -6.41
CA THR A 219 16.59 -3.60 -6.85
C THR A 219 16.32 -3.85 -8.35
N VAL A 220 15.11 -3.55 -8.84
CA VAL A 220 14.74 -3.74 -10.26
C VAL A 220 15.50 -2.76 -11.15
N ALA A 221 15.66 -1.49 -10.73
CA ALA A 221 16.41 -0.50 -11.50
C ALA A 221 17.91 -0.84 -11.58
N GLU A 222 18.50 -1.37 -10.51
CA GLU A 222 19.91 -1.76 -10.46
C GLU A 222 20.19 -3.05 -11.24
N LEU A 223 19.35 -4.07 -11.09
CA LEU A 223 19.56 -5.36 -11.74
C LEU A 223 19.16 -5.35 -13.22
N TYR A 224 18.08 -4.63 -13.56
CA TYR A 224 17.46 -4.66 -14.88
C TYR A 224 17.24 -3.23 -15.41
N PRO A 225 18.29 -2.41 -15.57
CA PRO A 225 18.16 -0.99 -15.89
C PRO A 225 17.43 -0.74 -17.21
N GLY A 226 16.52 0.25 -17.21
CA GLY A 226 15.77 0.67 -18.39
C GLY A 226 15.05 -0.47 -19.10
N ALA A 227 15.01 -0.39 -20.43
CA ALA A 227 14.58 -1.44 -21.34
C ALA A 227 15.64 -2.55 -21.47
N PHE A 228 15.97 -3.20 -20.35
CA PHE A 228 17.12 -4.10 -20.19
C PHE A 228 17.25 -5.18 -21.27
N LEU A 229 16.13 -5.81 -21.65
CA LEU A 229 16.11 -6.91 -22.62
C LEU A 229 15.79 -6.48 -24.07
N ALA A 230 15.90 -5.18 -24.38
CA ALA A 230 15.64 -4.67 -25.72
C ALA A 230 16.56 -5.29 -26.78
N SER A 231 17.84 -5.51 -26.45
CA SER A 231 18.81 -6.17 -27.33
C SER A 231 18.51 -7.64 -27.57
N GLU A 232 17.71 -8.28 -26.71
CA GLU A 232 17.25 -9.66 -26.88
C GLU A 232 15.94 -9.76 -27.66
N GLY A 233 15.38 -8.61 -28.09
CA GLY A 233 14.20 -8.55 -28.95
C GLY A 233 12.87 -8.40 -28.22
N ILE A 234 12.88 -8.02 -26.93
CA ILE A 234 11.67 -7.60 -26.21
C ILE A 234 11.47 -6.10 -26.41
N THR A 235 10.30 -5.71 -26.88
CA THR A 235 9.93 -4.29 -27.05
C THR A 235 9.46 -3.69 -25.72
N TYR A 236 9.84 -2.44 -25.43
CA TYR A 236 9.36 -1.73 -24.24
C TYR A 236 8.63 -0.44 -24.65
N VAL A 237 7.44 -0.23 -24.09
CA VAL A 237 6.68 1.01 -24.22
C VAL A 237 6.27 1.46 -22.83
N SER A 238 6.49 2.73 -22.50
CA SER A 238 6.00 3.34 -21.26
C SER A 238 5.04 4.47 -21.57
N VAL A 239 3.92 4.48 -20.86
CA VAL A 239 2.82 5.43 -21.05
C VAL A 239 2.58 6.15 -19.72
N GLY A 240 2.72 7.47 -19.76
CA GLY A 240 2.53 8.36 -18.61
C GLY A 240 1.38 9.33 -18.82
N GLY A 241 0.61 9.58 -17.77
CA GLY A 241 -0.49 10.53 -17.74
C GLY A 241 -0.05 11.87 -17.15
N ASP A 242 -0.53 12.95 -17.75
CA ASP A 242 -0.27 14.32 -17.33
C ASP A 242 -1.60 15.05 -17.07
N ALA A 243 -2.22 14.74 -15.94
CA ALA A 243 -3.57 15.17 -15.58
C ALA A 243 -3.61 16.11 -14.37
N VAL A 244 -2.78 15.89 -13.36
CA VAL A 244 -2.89 16.58 -12.07
C VAL A 244 -1.54 17.13 -11.62
N VAL A 245 -1.50 18.43 -11.34
CA VAL A 245 -0.38 19.10 -10.66
C VAL A 245 -0.58 19.00 -9.16
N GLY A 246 0.42 18.44 -8.48
CA GLY A 246 0.41 18.31 -7.03
C GLY A 246 0.54 19.69 -6.36
N ARG A 247 -0.38 20.02 -5.46
CA ARG A 247 -0.29 21.20 -4.59
C ARG A 247 -0.73 20.88 -3.17
N PRO A 248 -0.03 21.34 -2.13
CA PRO A 248 -0.39 21.04 -0.74
C PRO A 248 -1.74 21.69 -0.34
N LYS A 249 -2.11 22.78 -1.02
CA LYS A 249 -3.37 23.49 -0.84
C LYS A 249 -3.79 24.13 -2.17
N VAL A 250 -5.08 24.12 -2.44
CA VAL A 250 -5.72 24.85 -3.56
C VAL A 250 -6.53 25.99 -2.96
N GLU A 251 -6.32 27.22 -3.42
CA GLU A 251 -7.08 28.36 -2.91
C GLU A 251 -8.48 28.43 -3.52
N ALA A 252 -9.44 29.00 -2.78
CA ALA A 252 -10.81 29.12 -3.24
C ALA A 252 -10.88 30.08 -4.45
N GLY A 253 -11.30 29.56 -5.60
CA GLY A 253 -11.39 30.33 -6.85
C GLY A 253 -10.22 30.14 -7.82
N GLU A 254 -9.21 29.33 -7.47
CA GLU A 254 -8.24 28.85 -8.46
C GLU A 254 -8.93 27.86 -9.43
N ASP A 255 -8.99 28.26 -10.71
CA ASP A 255 -9.51 27.44 -11.81
C ASP A 255 -8.36 27.10 -12.76
N ASP A 256 -7.73 25.96 -12.50
CA ASP A 256 -6.69 25.36 -13.36
C ASP A 256 -7.12 23.93 -13.67
N ALA A 257 -7.12 23.59 -14.96
CA ALA A 257 -7.58 22.32 -15.49
C ALA A 257 -6.85 21.11 -14.87
N LYS A 258 -5.65 21.31 -14.30
CA LYS A 258 -4.84 20.27 -13.64
C LYS A 258 -4.96 20.24 -12.11
N LEU A 259 -5.96 20.91 -11.53
CA LEU A 259 -6.26 20.83 -10.09
C LEU A 259 -7.37 19.83 -9.74
N GLY A 260 -7.78 19.01 -10.70
CA GLY A 260 -8.87 18.04 -10.57
C GLY A 260 -10.24 18.65 -10.86
N SER A 261 -11.18 17.78 -11.24
CA SER A 261 -12.56 18.21 -11.51
C SER A 261 -13.27 18.67 -10.23
N PRO A 262 -14.32 19.51 -10.32
CA PRO A 262 -15.16 19.88 -9.18
C PRO A 262 -15.66 18.66 -8.40
N GLU A 263 -16.06 17.60 -9.08
CA GLU A 263 -16.58 16.35 -8.51
C GLU A 263 -15.49 15.60 -7.75
N SER A 264 -14.31 15.43 -8.36
CA SER A 264 -13.18 14.78 -7.69
C SER A 264 -12.75 15.55 -6.45
N ASN A 265 -12.70 16.87 -6.54
CA ASN A 265 -12.34 17.75 -5.43
C ASN A 265 -13.40 17.71 -4.32
N GLU A 266 -14.69 17.68 -4.65
CA GLU A 266 -15.75 17.47 -3.67
C GLU A 266 -15.61 16.12 -2.96
N ALA A 267 -15.35 15.04 -3.69
CA ALA A 267 -15.14 13.72 -3.13
C ALA A 267 -13.92 13.68 -2.18
N TYR A 268 -12.80 14.28 -2.57
CA TYR A 268 -11.61 14.42 -1.72
C TYR A 268 -11.87 15.27 -0.48
N ARG A 269 -12.60 16.40 -0.60
CA ARG A 269 -12.99 17.23 0.55
C ARG A 269 -13.88 16.47 1.53
N ALA A 270 -14.86 15.72 1.02
CA ALA A 270 -15.77 14.92 1.83
C ALA A 270 -15.04 13.86 2.68
N ARG A 271 -13.88 13.39 2.22
CA ARG A 271 -13.00 12.46 2.96
C ARG A 271 -11.95 13.14 3.84
N GLY A 272 -11.90 14.47 3.85
CA GLY A 272 -10.88 15.24 4.58
C GLY A 272 -9.50 15.22 3.92
N GLU A 273 -9.41 14.78 2.65
CA GLU A 273 -8.16 14.65 1.90
C GLU A 273 -7.80 15.94 1.13
N GLY A 274 -8.72 16.90 1.10
CA GLY A 274 -8.55 18.19 0.45
C GLY A 274 -9.04 18.17 -1.00
N SER A 275 -8.14 18.05 -1.97
CA SER A 275 -8.39 18.15 -3.41
C SER A 275 -7.60 17.06 -4.15
N ALA A 276 -7.90 16.84 -5.42
CA ALA A 276 -7.10 15.97 -6.28
C ALA A 276 -5.63 16.43 -6.29
N ALA A 277 -5.40 17.74 -6.34
CA ALA A 277 -4.05 18.32 -6.27
C ALA A 277 -3.33 18.02 -4.94
N SER A 278 -4.02 18.03 -3.80
CA SER A 278 -3.38 17.73 -2.50
C SER A 278 -3.15 16.25 -2.26
N VAL A 279 -4.01 15.40 -2.79
CA VAL A 279 -3.77 13.94 -2.82
C VAL A 279 -2.60 13.62 -3.74
N ALA A 280 -2.57 14.20 -4.94
CA ALA A 280 -1.46 14.08 -5.88
C ALA A 280 -0.15 14.58 -5.25
N TYR A 281 -0.15 15.75 -4.59
CA TYR A 281 1.01 16.26 -3.86
C TYR A 281 1.57 15.26 -2.85
N THR A 282 0.70 14.65 -2.06
CA THR A 282 1.08 13.66 -1.06
C THR A 282 1.66 12.41 -1.71
N SER A 283 1.03 11.92 -2.78
CA SER A 283 1.49 10.74 -3.52
C SER A 283 2.82 10.98 -4.21
N TYR A 284 2.95 12.11 -4.92
CA TYR A 284 4.18 12.51 -5.61
C TYR A 284 5.32 12.70 -4.61
N SER A 285 5.09 13.37 -3.48
CA SER A 285 6.09 13.50 -2.41
C SER A 285 6.59 12.13 -1.91
N ALA A 286 5.70 11.13 -1.82
CA ALA A 286 6.09 9.78 -1.41
C ALA A 286 6.91 9.05 -2.50
N VAL A 287 6.61 9.28 -3.77
CA VAL A 287 7.25 8.61 -4.91
C VAL A 287 8.59 9.26 -5.29
N SER A 288 8.62 10.58 -5.46
CA SER A 288 9.77 11.33 -5.97
C SER A 288 10.55 12.11 -4.89
N GLY A 289 9.92 12.39 -3.75
CA GLY A 289 10.42 13.38 -2.78
C GLY A 289 9.97 14.82 -3.08
N ASP A 290 9.33 15.05 -4.23
CA ASP A 290 8.80 16.36 -4.64
C ASP A 290 7.30 16.27 -4.95
N GLY A 291 6.50 16.93 -4.13
CA GLY A 291 5.05 16.98 -4.29
C GLY A 291 4.55 17.94 -5.34
N LEU A 292 5.36 18.90 -5.80
CA LEU A 292 4.93 19.99 -6.71
C LEU A 292 4.93 19.59 -8.20
N MET A 293 5.07 18.30 -8.47
CA MET A 293 5.16 17.76 -9.82
C MET A 293 3.80 17.62 -10.50
N THR A 294 3.83 17.36 -11.81
CA THR A 294 2.65 16.94 -12.58
C THR A 294 2.69 15.44 -12.83
N GLY A 295 1.53 14.83 -13.04
CA GLY A 295 1.41 13.38 -13.26
C GLY A 295 -0.03 12.92 -13.37
N ASP A 296 -0.25 11.63 -13.15
CA ASP A 296 -1.56 10.97 -13.33
C ASP A 296 -2.45 10.96 -12.07
N GLY A 297 -2.08 11.77 -11.08
CA GLY A 297 -2.74 11.87 -9.76
C GLY A 297 -2.18 10.91 -8.70
N VAL A 298 -1.33 9.95 -9.08
CA VAL A 298 -0.67 9.01 -8.16
C VAL A 298 0.83 8.99 -8.38
N VAL A 299 1.28 8.91 -9.63
CA VAL A 299 2.68 8.84 -10.02
C VAL A 299 3.07 10.10 -10.79
N PRO A 300 4.18 10.77 -10.44
CA PRO A 300 4.71 11.87 -11.24
C PRO A 300 5.02 11.42 -12.67
N LEU A 301 4.74 12.26 -13.66
CA LEU A 301 4.89 11.90 -15.07
C LEU A 301 6.29 11.35 -15.39
N GLU A 302 7.34 12.05 -14.97
CA GLU A 302 8.73 11.65 -15.25
C GLU A 302 9.08 10.27 -14.65
N TRP A 303 8.42 9.87 -13.55
CA TRP A 303 8.63 8.57 -12.90
C TRP A 303 7.97 7.43 -13.68
N THR A 304 7.04 7.74 -14.59
CA THR A 304 6.38 6.75 -15.45
C THR A 304 7.17 6.42 -16.72
N LEU A 305 8.18 7.22 -17.06
CA LEU A 305 8.93 7.11 -18.30
C LEU A 305 10.15 6.20 -18.10
N LEU A 306 10.14 5.05 -18.78
CA LEU A 306 11.24 4.07 -18.68
C LEU A 306 12.34 4.41 -19.70
N ASP A 307 13.58 4.48 -19.23
CA ASP A 307 14.75 4.68 -20.09
C ASP A 307 14.90 3.58 -21.13
N GLY A 308 15.17 3.97 -22.38
CA GLY A 308 15.34 3.03 -23.50
C GLY A 308 14.03 2.42 -24.04
N SER A 309 12.87 2.80 -23.49
CA SER A 309 11.55 2.44 -24.04
C SER A 309 11.02 3.51 -25.00
N LYS A 310 10.03 3.16 -25.83
CA LYS A 310 9.18 4.18 -26.47
C LYS A 310 8.31 4.83 -25.39
N GLN A 311 8.46 6.13 -25.21
CA GLN A 311 7.76 6.91 -24.19
C GLN A 311 6.57 7.64 -24.82
N ILE A 312 5.38 7.46 -24.26
CA ILE A 312 4.14 8.11 -24.69
C ILE A 312 3.58 8.90 -23.51
N VAL A 313 3.31 10.19 -23.73
CA VAL A 313 2.71 11.08 -22.72
C VAL A 313 1.29 11.40 -23.12
N LEU A 314 0.35 11.28 -22.18
CA LEU A 314 -1.07 11.50 -22.40
C LEU A 314 -1.61 12.61 -21.50
N ASP A 315 -2.00 13.73 -22.12
CA ASP A 315 -2.69 14.82 -21.42
C ASP A 315 -4.03 14.35 -20.83
N ASP A 316 -4.33 14.82 -19.61
CA ASP A 316 -5.61 14.58 -18.92
C ASP A 316 -5.98 13.09 -18.77
N VAL A 317 -4.96 12.24 -18.55
CA VAL A 317 -5.12 10.82 -18.23
C VAL A 317 -4.71 10.53 -16.79
N VAL A 318 -5.56 9.81 -16.07
CA VAL A 318 -5.42 9.53 -14.64
C VAL A 318 -5.03 8.07 -14.36
N HIS A 319 -4.47 7.86 -13.17
CA HIS A 319 -3.95 6.57 -12.74
C HIS A 319 -5.02 5.50 -12.50
N SER A 320 -6.10 5.89 -11.82
CA SER A 320 -7.05 4.94 -11.26
C SER A 320 -8.18 4.63 -12.22
N ILE A 321 -8.61 3.36 -12.24
CA ILE A 321 -9.74 2.86 -13.05
C ILE A 321 -11.06 3.61 -12.74
N ASN A 322 -11.17 4.19 -11.53
CA ASN A 322 -12.36 4.84 -11.03
C ASN A 322 -12.10 6.32 -10.72
N GLU A 323 -13.18 7.10 -10.75
CA GLU A 323 -13.22 8.47 -10.24
C GLU A 323 -12.87 8.49 -8.75
N ALA A 324 -12.18 9.55 -8.34
CA ALA A 324 -11.60 9.75 -7.02
C ALA A 324 -12.50 9.35 -5.84
N GLY A 325 -12.22 8.19 -5.25
CA GLY A 325 -12.94 7.61 -4.11
C GLY A 325 -14.44 7.44 -4.31
N THR A 326 -14.82 7.14 -5.56
CA THR A 326 -16.11 6.57 -5.90
C THR A 326 -15.91 5.16 -6.45
N THR A 327 -17.01 4.47 -6.70
CA THR A 327 -17.01 3.21 -7.45
C THR A 327 -17.25 3.41 -8.94
N ILE A 328 -17.34 4.65 -9.43
CA ILE A 328 -17.70 4.97 -10.81
C ILE A 328 -16.43 4.91 -11.68
N PRO A 329 -16.38 4.08 -12.73
CA PRO A 329 -15.29 4.07 -13.69
C PRO A 329 -15.11 5.45 -14.31
N THR A 330 -13.85 5.89 -14.40
CA THR A 330 -13.53 7.14 -15.07
C THR A 330 -13.34 6.91 -16.56
N ASP A 331 -13.73 7.89 -17.38
CA ASP A 331 -13.40 7.91 -18.81
C ASP A 331 -11.96 8.35 -19.09
N LYS A 332 -11.22 8.78 -18.05
CA LYS A 332 -9.87 9.34 -18.15
C LYS A 332 -8.75 8.35 -17.79
N TRP A 333 -9.05 7.10 -17.46
CA TRP A 333 -8.02 6.11 -17.11
C TRP A 333 -7.33 5.56 -18.38
N TYR A 334 -6.05 5.18 -18.26
CA TYR A 334 -5.25 4.60 -19.35
C TYR A 334 -5.96 3.47 -20.13
N GLY A 335 -6.74 2.64 -19.44
CA GLY A 335 -7.47 1.51 -20.01
C GLY A 335 -8.92 1.81 -20.39
N SER A 336 -9.40 3.05 -20.23
CA SER A 336 -10.75 3.44 -20.62
C SER A 336 -10.90 3.45 -22.14
N ASP A 337 -12.08 3.08 -22.65
CA ASP A 337 -12.31 2.91 -24.09
C ASP A 337 -11.96 4.17 -24.91
N LYS A 338 -12.12 5.37 -24.33
CA LYS A 338 -11.77 6.65 -24.97
C LYS A 338 -10.27 6.96 -24.98
N VAL A 339 -9.49 6.31 -24.12
CA VAL A 339 -8.06 6.61 -23.91
C VAL A 339 -7.16 5.60 -24.62
N VAL A 340 -7.58 4.34 -24.73
CA VAL A 340 -6.74 3.25 -25.27
C VAL A 340 -6.21 3.56 -26.68
N ASP A 341 -6.99 4.20 -27.55
CA ASP A 341 -6.54 4.56 -28.90
C ASP A 341 -5.39 5.57 -28.92
N ARG A 342 -5.21 6.33 -27.85
CA ARG A 342 -4.17 7.37 -27.74
C ARG A 342 -2.77 6.79 -27.55
N TRP A 343 -2.65 5.51 -27.20
CA TRP A 343 -1.34 4.87 -26.97
C TRP A 343 -1.20 3.48 -27.58
N LEU A 344 -2.29 2.71 -27.73
CA LEU A 344 -2.18 1.31 -28.12
C LEU A 344 -1.65 1.13 -29.55
N ASN A 345 -2.09 1.95 -30.50
CA ASN A 345 -1.64 1.85 -31.89
C ASN A 345 -0.13 2.06 -32.01
N ASP A 346 0.38 3.09 -31.34
CA ASP A 346 1.80 3.42 -31.29
C ASP A 346 2.61 2.32 -30.60
N ALA A 347 2.06 1.70 -29.55
CA ALA A 347 2.68 0.59 -28.85
C ALA A 347 2.74 -0.68 -29.70
N LEU A 348 1.65 -0.99 -30.41
CA LEU A 348 1.57 -2.14 -31.33
C LEU A 348 2.50 -1.96 -32.52
N GLU A 349 2.60 -0.76 -33.08
CA GLU A 349 3.55 -0.48 -34.16
C GLU A 349 4.98 -0.71 -33.70
N GLU A 350 5.35 -0.20 -32.52
CA GLU A 350 6.68 -0.40 -31.92
C GLU A 350 6.97 -1.88 -31.70
N ALA A 351 5.98 -2.63 -31.22
CA ALA A 351 6.07 -4.08 -31.06
C ALA A 351 6.00 -4.83 -32.40
N GLY A 352 5.86 -4.17 -33.55
CA GLY A 352 5.77 -4.81 -34.86
C GLY A 352 4.51 -5.68 -35.03
N ILE A 353 3.38 -5.28 -34.47
CA ILE A 353 2.08 -5.93 -34.58
C ILE A 353 1.21 -5.12 -35.57
N ARG A 354 0.44 -5.81 -36.42
CA ARG A 354 -0.51 -5.23 -37.37
C ARG A 354 -1.92 -5.31 -36.79
N THR A 355 -2.61 -4.17 -36.78
CA THR A 355 -4.05 -4.10 -36.53
C THR A 355 -4.81 -4.50 -37.80
N THR A 356 -5.92 -5.21 -37.65
CA THR A 356 -6.81 -5.61 -38.74
C THR A 356 -7.64 -4.41 -39.24
N ASN A 357 -7.03 -3.55 -40.07
CA ASN A 357 -7.64 -2.49 -40.90
C ASN A 357 -8.23 -1.23 -40.23
N GLY A 358 -7.52 -0.09 -40.33
CA GLY A 358 -7.69 0.92 -41.39
C GLY A 358 -9.06 1.34 -41.96
N LYS A 359 -10.23 0.91 -41.46
CA LYS A 359 -11.54 1.43 -41.89
C LYS A 359 -12.52 1.49 -40.73
N THR A 360 -12.79 2.70 -40.27
CA THR A 360 -13.98 3.05 -39.50
C THR A 360 -15.23 2.82 -40.34
N GLU A 361 -15.95 1.73 -40.09
CA GLU A 361 -17.36 1.61 -40.43
C GLU A 361 -18.18 1.77 -39.13
N PRO A 362 -19.30 2.51 -39.14
CA PRO A 362 -20.06 2.83 -37.94
C PRO A 362 -20.75 1.56 -37.42
N PHE A 363 -20.34 1.10 -36.24
CA PHE A 363 -20.88 -0.09 -35.60
C PHE A 363 -22.31 0.17 -35.08
N GLY A 364 -23.29 -0.18 -35.91
CA GLY A 364 -24.65 -0.51 -35.50
C GLY A 364 -24.92 -1.99 -35.72
N MET A 365 -24.34 -2.88 -34.91
CA MET A 365 -24.80 -4.27 -34.68
C MET A 365 -23.79 -5.02 -33.79
N LEU A 366 -23.80 -4.76 -32.49
CA LEU A 366 -23.15 -5.63 -31.48
C LEU A 366 -23.98 -5.74 -30.19
N GLY A 367 -25.27 -5.40 -30.26
CA GLY A 367 -26.23 -5.54 -29.16
C GLY A 367 -26.82 -6.94 -28.98
N ASN A 368 -26.52 -7.90 -29.87
CA ASN A 368 -27.25 -9.18 -29.92
C ASN A 368 -26.41 -10.43 -29.59
N LEU A 369 -25.17 -10.31 -29.11
CA LEU A 369 -24.40 -11.50 -28.68
C LEU A 369 -24.57 -11.87 -27.20
N PHE A 370 -25.26 -11.04 -26.40
CA PHE A 370 -25.52 -11.30 -24.98
C PHE A 370 -27.01 -11.35 -24.60
N ALA A 371 -27.91 -11.43 -25.59
CA ALA A 371 -29.35 -11.51 -25.38
C ALA A 371 -29.97 -12.69 -26.14
N SER A 372 -29.78 -13.91 -25.63
CA SER A 372 -30.76 -15.01 -25.69
C SER A 372 -30.11 -16.33 -25.28
N ARG A 373 -30.44 -16.83 -24.08
CA ARG A 373 -30.58 -18.27 -23.78
C ARG A 373 -31.21 -18.43 -22.40
N ASP A 374 -32.44 -17.94 -22.29
CA ASP A 374 -33.42 -18.56 -21.40
C ASP A 374 -34.06 -19.70 -22.19
N ASP A 375 -33.85 -20.93 -21.75
CA ASP A 375 -34.66 -22.07 -22.17
C ASP A 375 -35.08 -22.87 -20.93
N GLU A 376 -36.30 -22.56 -20.49
CA GLU A 376 -37.09 -23.40 -19.61
C GLU A 376 -37.54 -24.66 -20.39
N SER A 377 -37.05 -25.86 -20.06
CA SER A 377 -37.89 -27.06 -19.87
C SER A 377 -37.13 -28.40 -19.65
N SER A 378 -37.16 -28.86 -18.38
CA SER A 378 -37.31 -30.26 -17.94
C SER A 378 -36.11 -31.27 -18.10
N PRO A 379 -36.07 -32.43 -17.39
CA PRO A 379 -36.84 -32.92 -16.23
C PRO A 379 -35.93 -33.69 -15.23
N LEU A 380 -35.36 -33.05 -14.20
CA LEU A 380 -34.70 -33.78 -13.09
C LEU A 380 -35.10 -33.24 -11.71
N ARG A 381 -36.35 -32.79 -11.60
CA ARG A 381 -37.09 -32.65 -10.33
C ARG A 381 -38.06 -33.83 -10.19
N ARG A 382 -37.55 -34.98 -9.74
CA ARG A 382 -38.24 -36.06 -8.97
C ARG A 382 -37.51 -37.38 -9.17
N LEU A 383 -36.49 -37.63 -8.37
CA LEU A 383 -36.36 -38.83 -7.53
C LEU A 383 -35.01 -38.76 -6.83
N MET A 384 -35.02 -38.66 -5.50
CA MET A 384 -34.09 -39.29 -4.55
C MET A 384 -34.39 -38.68 -3.17
N LEU A 385 -35.61 -38.99 -2.70
CA LEU A 385 -35.95 -39.04 -1.29
C LEU A 385 -35.66 -40.49 -0.86
N ALA A 386 -34.49 -40.72 -0.28
CA ALA A 386 -34.22 -41.82 0.64
C ALA A 386 -32.79 -41.66 1.21
N ALA A 387 -32.69 -41.12 2.42
CA ALA A 387 -31.47 -41.20 3.22
C ALA A 387 -31.24 -42.64 3.71
N PRO A 388 -30.00 -43.01 4.07
CA PRO A 388 -29.61 -42.82 5.47
C PRO A 388 -28.22 -42.21 5.65
N ALA A 389 -28.09 -41.50 6.78
CA ALA A 389 -26.91 -40.80 7.25
C ALA A 389 -25.77 -41.74 7.66
N LEU A 390 -24.53 -41.35 7.33
CA LEU A 390 -23.36 -41.62 8.17
C LEU A 390 -22.64 -40.28 8.43
N LEU A 391 -22.53 -39.95 9.71
CA LEU A 391 -21.97 -38.71 10.26
C LEU A 391 -20.43 -38.73 10.27
N LEU A 392 -19.83 -37.67 9.72
CA LEU A 392 -18.60 -37.03 10.24
C LEU A 392 -18.80 -35.49 10.15
N PRO A 393 -18.30 -34.70 11.11
CA PRO A 393 -18.86 -33.39 11.42
C PRO A 393 -18.38 -32.30 10.45
N ALA A 394 -19.33 -31.63 9.81
CA ALA A 394 -19.10 -30.39 9.09
C ALA A 394 -18.68 -29.28 10.08
N THR A 395 -17.44 -28.82 9.96
CA THR A 395 -17.02 -27.56 10.57
C THR A 395 -17.67 -26.42 9.79
N LYS A 396 -18.43 -25.59 10.51
CA LYS A 396 -19.17 -24.45 9.97
C LYS A 396 -18.18 -23.38 9.49
N ALA A 397 -17.90 -23.36 8.18
CA ALA A 397 -17.43 -22.17 7.49
C ALA A 397 -18.53 -21.10 7.59
N ARG A 398 -18.25 -19.96 8.23
CA ARG A 398 -19.22 -18.88 8.44
C ARG A 398 -18.66 -17.56 7.93
N ALA A 399 -19.44 -16.95 7.04
CA ALA A 399 -19.48 -15.55 6.58
C ALA A 399 -18.25 -15.02 5.79
N ALA A 400 -18.53 -14.64 4.55
CA ALA A 400 -17.60 -14.14 3.54
C ALA A 400 -16.90 -12.84 3.94
N GLU A 401 -15.56 -12.84 3.82
CA GLU A 401 -14.72 -11.64 3.77
C GLU A 401 -15.11 -10.80 2.55
N THR A 402 -15.36 -9.50 2.73
CA THR A 402 -15.72 -8.62 1.60
C THR A 402 -14.47 -8.00 0.97
N PRO A 403 -14.41 -7.82 -0.37
CA PRO A 403 -13.24 -7.31 -1.10
C PRO A 403 -12.69 -5.96 -0.62
N SER A 404 -13.52 -5.10 -0.03
CA SER A 404 -13.12 -3.82 0.56
C SER A 404 -12.24 -3.98 1.80
N GLU A 405 -12.43 -5.06 2.55
CA GLU A 405 -11.68 -5.36 3.78
C GLU A 405 -10.23 -5.77 3.50
N ALA A 406 -10.00 -6.30 2.29
CA ALA A 406 -8.68 -6.72 1.86
C ALA A 406 -7.84 -5.55 1.31
N ILE A 407 -8.45 -4.62 0.56
CA ILE A 407 -7.82 -3.31 0.21
C ILE A 407 -7.50 -2.54 1.49
N ARG A 408 -8.44 -2.52 2.44
CA ARG A 408 -8.30 -1.88 3.75
C ARG A 408 -7.07 -2.38 4.53
N LEU A 409 -6.78 -3.68 4.49
CA LEU A 409 -5.60 -4.29 5.12
C LEU A 409 -4.29 -3.92 4.40
N LEU A 410 -4.33 -3.71 3.09
CA LEU A 410 -3.17 -3.43 2.25
C LEU A 410 -2.73 -1.99 2.23
N SER A 411 -3.71 -1.11 2.05
CA SER A 411 -3.55 0.33 2.05
C SER A 411 -3.09 0.84 3.42
N SER A 412 -3.40 0.10 4.50
CA SER A 412 -2.91 0.35 5.87
C SER A 412 -1.41 0.11 6.09
N LYS A 413 -0.79 -0.75 5.26
CA LYS A 413 0.60 -1.21 5.43
C LYS A 413 1.60 -0.54 4.49
N THR A 414 1.14 0.04 3.38
CA THR A 414 2.00 0.50 2.26
C THR A 414 1.94 2.01 1.99
N LEU A 415 0.87 2.70 2.38
CA LEU A 415 0.70 4.15 2.16
C LEU A 415 0.31 4.84 3.48
N PRO A 416 1.08 5.84 3.97
CA PRO A 416 0.70 6.61 5.16
C PRO A 416 -0.66 7.29 4.96
N GLY A 417 -1.64 6.98 5.81
CA GLY A 417 -2.98 7.58 5.78
C GLY A 417 -4.10 6.76 5.13
N LEU A 418 -3.79 5.60 4.55
CA LEU A 418 -4.73 4.82 3.73
C LEU A 418 -5.20 3.51 4.39
N GLY A 419 -5.04 3.36 5.71
CA GLY A 419 -5.60 2.25 6.47
C GLY A 419 -7.10 2.39 6.77
N PRO A 420 -7.74 1.40 7.44
CA PRO A 420 -9.08 1.62 7.95
C PRO A 420 -9.10 2.92 8.74
N PRO A 421 -10.17 3.73 8.62
CA PRO A 421 -10.27 4.99 9.35
C PRO A 421 -9.96 4.73 10.83
N ASP A 422 -10.43 3.63 11.43
CA ASP A 422 -10.11 3.26 12.80
C ASP A 422 -9.87 1.74 12.99
N VAL A 423 -9.52 1.29 14.20
CA VAL A 423 -9.59 -0.12 14.63
C VAL A 423 -11.06 -0.49 14.74
N TYR A 424 -11.46 -1.53 14.00
CA TYR A 424 -12.81 -2.08 14.08
C TYR A 424 -12.87 -3.22 15.08
N TYR A 425 -13.84 -3.13 15.97
CA TYR A 425 -14.15 -4.13 16.99
C TYR A 425 -15.44 -4.86 16.62
N PRO A 426 -15.60 -6.13 17.04
CA PRO A 426 -16.86 -6.84 16.90
C PRO A 426 -18.05 -6.02 17.43
N PRO A 427 -19.25 -6.15 16.83
CA PRO A 427 -20.43 -5.37 17.19
C PRO A 427 -20.76 -5.38 18.69
N TYR A 428 -20.45 -6.47 19.39
CA TYR A 428 -20.70 -6.61 20.82
C TYR A 428 -19.88 -5.65 21.70
N PHE A 429 -18.83 -5.01 21.18
CA PHE A 429 -18.11 -3.94 21.87
C PHE A 429 -18.95 -2.66 21.99
N ALA A 430 -19.91 -2.41 21.10
CA ALA A 430 -20.69 -1.17 21.13
C ALA A 430 -21.44 -0.99 22.46
N GLY A 431 -21.27 0.17 23.09
CA GLY A 431 -21.83 0.48 24.41
C GLY A 431 -20.82 1.15 25.35
N ARG A 432 -21.27 1.38 26.59
CA ARG A 432 -20.43 1.88 27.67
C ARG A 432 -19.92 0.74 28.54
N TRP A 433 -18.68 0.89 28.98
CA TRP A 433 -17.96 -0.11 29.73
C TRP A 433 -17.26 0.54 30.90
N LYS A 434 -17.31 -0.13 32.05
CA LYS A 434 -16.40 0.13 33.15
C LYS A 434 -15.11 -0.59 32.82
N VAL A 435 -14.02 0.15 32.74
CA VAL A 435 -12.70 -0.35 32.38
C VAL A 435 -11.80 -0.31 33.60
N THR A 436 -11.17 -1.44 33.90
CA THR A 436 -10.13 -1.57 34.91
C THR A 436 -8.82 -1.86 34.20
N ARG A 437 -7.86 -0.94 34.31
CA ARG A 437 -6.52 -1.03 33.72
C ARG A 437 -5.51 -1.29 34.81
N VAL A 438 -4.84 -2.44 34.76
CA VAL A 438 -3.78 -2.82 35.68
C VAL A 438 -2.44 -2.70 34.96
N ILE A 439 -1.69 -1.64 35.26
CA ILE A 439 -0.32 -1.48 34.78
C ILE A 439 0.56 -2.46 35.55
N SER A 440 0.99 -3.53 34.90
CA SER A 440 1.72 -4.62 35.56
C SER A 440 3.22 -4.42 35.58
N SER A 441 3.76 -3.75 34.57
CA SER A 441 5.18 -3.44 34.47
C SER A 441 5.38 -2.27 33.51
N SER A 442 6.36 -1.43 33.79
CA SER A 442 6.82 -0.40 32.87
C SER A 442 8.26 -0.05 33.15
N ASP A 443 9.02 0.20 32.08
CA ASP A 443 10.33 0.85 32.11
C ASP A 443 10.25 2.27 31.50
N ASP A 444 9.04 2.78 31.27
CA ASP A 444 8.78 4.13 30.76
C ASP A 444 8.93 5.18 31.87
N LEU A 445 9.44 6.36 31.51
CA LEU A 445 9.89 7.40 32.43
C LEU A 445 8.85 7.81 33.49
N PRO A 446 7.59 8.14 33.15
CA PRO A 446 6.60 8.47 34.16
C PRO A 446 6.37 7.34 35.19
N TRP A 447 6.47 6.07 34.80
CA TRP A 447 6.30 4.96 35.75
C TRP A 447 7.57 4.69 36.55
N THR A 448 8.76 4.94 35.99
CA THR A 448 10.00 4.90 36.77
C THR A 448 10.07 6.05 37.76
N ASP A 449 9.62 7.26 37.40
CA ASP A 449 9.54 8.40 38.31
C ASP A 449 8.57 8.13 39.46
N LEU A 450 7.41 7.52 39.16
CA LEU A 450 6.46 7.04 40.18
C LEU A 450 7.12 6.05 41.16
N LYS A 451 7.89 5.10 40.63
CA LYS A 451 8.62 4.11 41.42
C LYS A 451 9.68 4.74 42.31
N ASP A 452 10.45 5.69 41.78
CA ASP A 452 11.48 6.41 42.52
C ASP A 452 10.89 7.27 43.65
N ASN A 453 9.59 7.63 43.54
CA ASN A 453 8.83 8.32 44.58
C ASN A 453 8.01 7.37 45.49
N GLY A 454 8.32 6.07 45.48
CA GLY A 454 7.76 5.09 46.42
C GLY A 454 6.45 4.44 45.99
N VAL A 455 6.01 4.64 44.74
CA VAL A 455 4.80 4.00 44.19
C VAL A 455 5.19 2.73 43.42
N GLU A 456 4.90 1.56 44.00
CA GLU A 456 5.18 0.27 43.34
C GLU A 456 4.07 -0.18 42.38
N LEU A 457 4.45 -0.84 41.29
CA LEU A 457 3.51 -1.54 40.40
C LEU A 457 3.11 -2.90 41.02
N PRO A 458 1.87 -3.38 40.81
CA PRO A 458 0.91 -2.87 39.83
C PRO A 458 0.02 -1.72 40.35
N ILE A 459 -0.27 -0.78 39.46
CA ILE A 459 -1.27 0.28 39.69
C ILE A 459 -2.55 -0.06 38.94
N SER A 460 -3.70 0.11 39.59
CA SER A 460 -5.01 -0.17 39.03
C SER A 460 -5.81 1.13 38.85
N ILE A 461 -6.22 1.42 37.62
CA ILE A 461 -7.00 2.61 37.27
C ILE A 461 -8.36 2.14 36.78
N SER A 462 -9.44 2.69 37.33
CA SER A 462 -10.80 2.42 36.86
C SER A 462 -11.40 3.67 36.20
N CYS A 463 -11.87 3.53 34.97
CA CYS A 463 -12.49 4.61 34.20
C CYS A 463 -13.62 4.07 33.31
N GLU A 464 -14.40 4.95 32.69
CA GLU A 464 -15.33 4.53 31.64
C GLU A 464 -14.63 4.46 30.28
N ALA A 465 -15.15 3.58 29.41
CA ALA A 465 -14.88 3.63 27.99
C ALA A 465 -16.19 3.49 27.20
N ARG A 466 -16.23 4.13 26.04
CA ARG A 466 -17.33 4.10 25.09
C ARG A 466 -16.83 3.59 23.75
N PHE A 467 -17.61 2.67 23.21
CA PHE A 467 -17.49 2.21 21.83
C PHE A 467 -18.82 2.48 21.14
N VAL A 468 -18.76 2.95 19.91
CA VAL A 468 -19.94 3.33 19.12
C VAL A 468 -19.95 2.53 17.82
N PRO A 469 -21.12 2.27 17.21
CA PRO A 469 -21.18 1.71 15.86
C PRO A 469 -20.36 2.57 14.88
N TYR A 470 -19.71 1.95 13.89
CA TYR A 470 -18.91 2.68 12.90
C TYR A 470 -19.71 3.78 12.18
N ASN A 471 -20.99 3.53 11.90
CA ASN A 471 -21.87 4.49 11.23
C ASN A 471 -22.43 5.56 12.19
N ALA A 472 -21.83 5.73 13.38
CA ALA A 472 -22.32 6.60 14.45
C ALA A 472 -22.29 8.13 14.17
N GLY A 473 -22.12 8.54 12.91
CA GLY A 473 -22.05 9.96 12.53
C GLY A 473 -20.95 10.73 13.28
N LYS A 474 -21.00 12.06 13.23
CA LYS A 474 -20.00 12.92 13.89
C LYS A 474 -20.30 13.15 15.37
N ASP A 475 -21.58 13.13 15.75
CA ASP A 475 -22.02 13.55 17.09
C ASP A 475 -22.40 12.38 18.01
N PHE A 476 -22.38 11.15 17.50
CA PHE A 476 -22.66 9.93 18.27
C PHE A 476 -24.05 9.91 18.95
N THR A 477 -25.02 10.69 18.43
CA THR A 477 -26.32 10.93 19.09
C THR A 477 -27.49 10.06 18.64
N ASP A 478 -27.49 9.48 17.43
CA ASP A 478 -28.68 8.82 16.87
C ASP A 478 -28.38 7.49 16.16
N PHE A 479 -28.23 6.40 16.93
CA PHE A 479 -28.05 5.05 16.36
C PHE A 479 -29.06 4.07 16.93
N ASP A 480 -29.75 3.38 16.03
CA ASP A 480 -30.62 2.27 16.40
C ASP A 480 -29.74 1.10 16.85
N ASN A 481 -29.85 0.74 18.13
CA ASN A 481 -28.99 -0.18 18.87
C ASN A 481 -29.16 -1.65 18.44
N GLN A 482 -29.72 -1.90 17.24
CA GLN A 482 -30.32 -3.17 16.85
C GLN A 482 -29.64 -3.89 15.68
N SER A 483 -28.68 -3.29 14.98
CA SER A 483 -27.93 -4.02 13.96
C SER A 483 -26.75 -4.77 14.60
N ASN A 484 -26.93 -6.07 14.83
CA ASN A 484 -25.90 -6.97 15.37
C ASN A 484 -24.68 -7.16 14.45
N ASP A 485 -24.66 -6.53 13.28
CA ASP A 485 -23.65 -6.74 12.23
C ASP A 485 -22.74 -5.51 12.01
N ILE A 486 -23.01 -4.35 12.63
CA ILE A 486 -22.19 -3.15 12.46
C ILE A 486 -20.99 -3.20 13.42
N PRO A 487 -19.74 -3.15 12.91
CA PRO A 487 -18.57 -3.15 13.77
C PRO A 487 -18.52 -1.88 14.63
N ALA A 488 -17.97 -2.02 15.83
CA ALA A 488 -17.79 -0.90 16.75
C ALA A 488 -16.43 -0.23 16.53
N ILE A 489 -16.34 1.06 16.85
CA ILE A 489 -15.10 1.84 16.93
C ILE A 489 -14.97 2.44 18.34
N ALA A 490 -13.74 2.70 18.78
CA ALA A 490 -13.50 3.34 20.06
C ALA A 490 -13.77 4.84 19.96
N ASP A 491 -14.58 5.39 20.87
CA ASP A 491 -14.69 6.83 21.01
C ASP A 491 -13.46 7.36 21.73
N ARG A 492 -12.43 7.72 20.94
CA ARG A 492 -11.13 8.09 21.48
C ARG A 492 -11.19 9.37 22.32
N SER A 493 -12.07 10.30 21.96
CA SER A 493 -12.25 11.54 22.72
C SER A 493 -12.76 11.27 24.13
N PHE A 494 -13.82 10.44 24.23
CA PHE A 494 -14.41 10.05 25.51
C PHE A 494 -13.44 9.21 26.33
N ASN A 495 -12.82 8.21 25.70
CA ASN A 495 -11.92 7.26 26.36
C ASN A 495 -10.67 7.95 26.91
N GLU A 496 -10.05 8.85 26.14
CA GLU A 496 -8.86 9.58 26.57
C GLU A 496 -9.19 10.54 27.71
N LYS A 497 -10.33 11.25 27.65
CA LYS A 497 -10.77 12.14 28.73
C LYS A 497 -11.01 11.37 30.03
N ALA A 498 -11.71 10.25 29.96
CA ALA A 498 -12.01 9.41 31.12
C ALA A 498 -10.74 8.84 31.74
N LEU A 499 -9.79 8.36 30.91
CA LEU A 499 -8.51 7.83 31.37
C LEU A 499 -7.63 8.90 32.03
N ASN A 500 -7.50 10.09 31.42
CA ASN A 500 -6.69 11.17 31.99
C ASN A 500 -7.24 11.60 33.36
N SER A 501 -8.56 11.71 33.50
CA SER A 501 -9.20 12.08 34.76
C SER A 501 -8.98 11.03 35.85
N ALA A 502 -9.17 9.75 35.52
CA ALA A 502 -8.98 8.65 36.47
C ALA A 502 -7.51 8.47 36.86
N LEU A 503 -6.57 8.66 35.91
CA LEU A 503 -5.14 8.60 36.18
C LEU A 503 -4.71 9.74 37.12
N ALA A 504 -5.18 10.97 36.89
CA ALA A 504 -4.88 12.11 37.76
C ALA A 504 -5.38 11.88 39.20
N GLU A 505 -6.60 11.37 39.36
CA GLU A 505 -7.15 11.05 40.67
C GLU A 505 -6.35 9.93 41.37
N GLU A 506 -6.01 8.87 40.64
CA GLU A 506 -5.28 7.74 41.22
C GLU A 506 -3.85 8.10 41.61
N ILE A 507 -3.16 8.88 40.76
CA ILE A 507 -1.84 9.42 41.12
C ILE A 507 -1.97 10.33 42.35
N SER A 508 -2.97 11.22 42.43
CA SER A 508 -3.13 12.11 43.58
C SER A 508 -3.31 11.34 44.91
N LYS A 509 -3.93 10.16 44.89
CA LYS A 509 -4.06 9.29 46.09
C LYS A 509 -2.75 8.65 46.50
N LEU A 510 -1.88 8.33 45.55
CA LEU A 510 -0.65 7.57 45.77
C LEU A 510 0.53 8.47 46.19
N PHE A 511 0.41 9.80 46.10
CA PHE A 511 1.46 10.75 46.52
C PHE A 511 1.14 11.45 47.83
N SER A 512 2.16 11.58 48.68
CA SER A 512 2.03 12.22 50.00
C SER A 512 2.88 13.48 50.17
N THR A 513 3.80 13.80 49.23
CA THR A 513 4.87 14.81 49.47
C THR A 513 5.05 15.83 48.34
N LYS A 514 5.05 15.44 47.06
CA LYS A 514 5.10 16.36 45.91
C LYS A 514 4.38 15.72 44.71
N GLU A 515 3.21 16.25 44.36
CA GLU A 515 2.35 15.68 43.31
C GLU A 515 3.01 15.78 41.92
N PRO A 516 3.06 14.70 41.13
CA PRO A 516 3.19 14.81 39.69
C PRO A 516 1.96 15.55 39.17
N VAL A 517 2.16 16.72 38.57
CA VAL A 517 1.05 17.50 38.01
C VAL A 517 0.67 16.88 36.67
N ILE A 518 -0.40 16.09 36.65
CA ILE A 518 -1.08 15.75 35.39
C ILE A 518 -1.93 16.96 35.00
N PRO A 519 -1.66 17.62 33.87
CA PRO A 519 -2.42 18.79 33.47
C PRO A 519 -3.89 18.43 33.26
N THR A 520 -4.79 19.25 33.80
CA THR A 520 -6.24 19.06 33.58
C THR A 520 -6.56 19.25 32.10
N VAL A 521 -7.27 18.30 31.50
CA VAL A 521 -7.72 18.39 30.12
C VAL A 521 -8.77 19.50 29.99
N ARG A 522 -8.51 20.49 29.13
CA ARG A 522 -9.45 21.58 28.78
C ARG A 522 -10.37 21.17 27.64
N SER A 523 -9.80 20.59 26.59
CA SER A 523 -10.55 20.12 25.41
C SER A 523 -9.84 18.94 24.76
N ILE A 524 -10.62 18.05 24.15
CA ILE A 524 -10.14 16.99 23.28
C ILE A 524 -10.92 17.07 21.97
N ASP A 525 -10.19 17.10 20.86
CA ASP A 525 -10.75 17.06 19.51
C ASP A 525 -10.35 15.74 18.83
N TRP A 526 -11.36 14.99 18.44
CA TRP A 526 -11.27 13.76 17.67
C TRP A 526 -12.64 13.45 17.09
N THR A 527 -12.69 12.98 15.85
CA THR A 527 -13.94 12.58 15.20
C THR A 527 -13.78 11.23 14.54
N ALA A 528 -14.87 10.46 14.44
CA ALA A 528 -14.87 9.21 13.68
C ALA A 528 -14.55 9.41 12.19
N THR A 529 -14.73 10.63 11.66
CA THR A 529 -14.38 11.03 10.29
C THR A 529 -12.92 11.47 10.13
N ASN A 530 -12.23 11.86 11.21
CA ASN A 530 -10.78 12.08 11.26
C ASN A 530 -10.14 11.28 12.42
N PRO A 531 -10.20 9.94 12.34
CA PRO A 531 -9.88 9.05 13.46
C PRO A 531 -8.38 8.92 13.77
N ASN A 532 -7.53 9.45 12.88
CA ASN A 532 -6.07 9.35 12.99
C ASN A 532 -5.44 10.48 13.79
N VAL A 533 -6.19 11.54 14.11
CA VAL A 533 -5.67 12.69 14.85
C VAL A 533 -6.51 12.89 16.10
N LEU A 534 -5.86 12.81 17.26
CA LEU A 534 -6.43 13.13 18.56
C LEU A 534 -5.65 14.32 19.12
N SER A 535 -6.31 15.45 19.26
CA SER A 535 -5.70 16.67 19.78
C SER A 535 -6.24 16.98 21.15
N ILE A 536 -5.34 17.20 22.11
CA ILE A 536 -5.65 17.47 23.51
C ILE A 536 -5.09 18.86 23.84
N SER A 537 -5.90 19.70 24.45
CA SER A 537 -5.45 20.96 25.03
C SER A 537 -5.66 20.91 26.54
N TYR A 538 -4.66 21.37 27.28
CA TYR A 538 -4.66 21.35 28.74
C TYR A 538 -4.95 22.75 29.31
N ALA A 539 -5.37 22.79 30.57
CA ALA A 539 -5.76 24.02 31.25
C ALA A 539 -4.58 24.97 31.51
N ASP A 540 -3.36 24.43 31.61
CA ASP A 540 -2.11 25.18 31.76
C ASP A 540 -1.61 25.81 30.44
N GLY A 541 -2.29 25.53 29.32
CA GLY A 541 -1.91 26.03 27.99
C GLY A 541 -1.00 25.08 27.21
N ALA A 542 -0.61 23.93 27.76
CA ALA A 542 0.06 22.89 27.01
C ALA A 542 -0.91 22.21 26.02
N SER A 543 -0.38 21.55 25.00
CA SER A 543 -1.16 20.73 24.07
C SER A 543 -0.42 19.47 23.64
N LYS A 544 -1.19 18.46 23.26
CA LYS A 544 -0.69 17.17 22.78
C LYS A 544 -1.47 16.74 21.55
N GLU A 545 -0.79 16.41 20.47
CA GLU A 545 -1.37 15.79 19.29
C GLU A 545 -0.87 14.36 19.18
N VAL A 546 -1.79 13.39 19.15
CA VAL A 546 -1.49 12.00 18.82
C VAL A 546 -1.95 11.74 17.40
N LYS A 547 -1.01 11.61 16.47
CA LYS A 547 -1.26 11.27 15.08
C LYS A 547 -0.92 9.80 14.81
N VAL A 548 -1.93 8.97 14.53
CA VAL A 548 -1.73 7.61 14.04
C VAL A 548 -1.18 7.68 12.62
N THR A 549 0.04 7.17 12.41
CA THR A 549 0.74 7.20 11.13
C THR A 549 0.60 5.89 10.35
N LYS A 550 0.44 4.77 11.07
CA LYS A 550 0.17 3.44 10.52
C LYS A 550 -0.72 2.66 11.48
N ARG A 551 -1.64 1.86 10.96
CA ARG A 551 -2.53 1.00 11.75
C ARG A 551 -2.66 -0.37 11.08
N SER A 552 -2.81 -1.41 11.88
CA SER A 552 -3.31 -2.71 11.42
C SER A 552 -4.19 -3.32 12.50
N SER A 553 -5.23 -4.03 12.11
CA SER A 553 -6.06 -4.82 13.02
C SER A 553 -6.42 -6.16 12.37
N ASP A 554 -6.61 -7.17 13.20
CA ASP A 554 -6.97 -8.53 12.81
C ASP A 554 -8.00 -9.08 13.81
N VAL A 555 -8.93 -9.90 13.32
CA VAL A 555 -9.95 -10.56 14.16
C VAL A 555 -9.64 -12.05 14.13
N SER A 556 -9.60 -12.71 15.29
CA SER A 556 -9.29 -14.14 15.34
C SER A 556 -10.34 -14.95 14.57
N GLY A 557 -9.94 -16.12 14.04
CA GLY A 557 -10.80 -16.94 13.19
C GLY A 557 -12.12 -17.43 13.83
N ASP A 558 -12.27 -17.31 15.15
CA ASP A 558 -13.52 -17.56 15.87
C ASP A 558 -14.43 -16.32 16.00
N GLY A 559 -14.02 -15.18 15.44
CA GLY A 559 -14.73 -13.89 15.46
C GLY A 559 -14.77 -13.19 16.81
N ASN A 560 -14.06 -13.71 17.82
CA ASN A 560 -14.21 -13.24 19.19
C ASN A 560 -13.01 -12.41 19.66
N GLY A 561 -11.80 -12.68 19.19
CA GLY A 561 -10.61 -11.93 19.55
C GLY A 561 -10.29 -10.81 18.56
N VAL A 562 -9.71 -9.72 19.04
CA VAL A 562 -9.24 -8.61 18.20
C VAL A 562 -7.79 -8.33 18.54
N PHE A 563 -6.92 -8.31 17.55
CA PHE A 563 -5.55 -7.81 17.68
C PHE A 563 -5.43 -6.49 16.91
N SER A 564 -4.75 -5.50 17.46
CA SER A 564 -4.42 -4.27 16.74
C SER A 564 -3.02 -3.76 17.05
N SER A 565 -2.47 -3.01 16.10
CA SER A 565 -1.18 -2.33 16.19
C SER A 565 -1.31 -0.94 15.59
N GLU A 566 -0.91 0.09 16.32
CA GLU A 566 -0.91 1.48 15.87
C GLU A 566 0.46 2.12 16.08
N PHE A 567 1.05 2.64 15.01
CA PHE A 567 2.19 3.56 15.11
C PHE A 567 1.67 4.98 15.22
N ARG A 568 2.22 5.72 16.16
CA ARG A 568 1.79 7.06 16.54
C ARG A 568 2.98 8.00 16.51
N ARG A 569 2.77 9.18 15.95
CA ARG A 569 3.61 10.35 16.18
C ARG A 569 2.91 11.19 17.24
N ILE A 570 3.58 11.43 18.35
CA ILE A 570 3.07 12.25 19.44
C ILE A 570 3.82 13.58 19.37
N THR A 571 3.09 14.67 19.27
CA THR A 571 3.64 16.03 19.33
C THR A 571 3.19 16.65 20.64
N ASP A 572 4.12 16.92 21.54
CA ASP A 572 3.82 17.63 22.79
C ASP A 572 4.33 19.07 22.68
N VAL A 573 3.47 20.03 23.00
CA VAL A 573 3.79 21.46 23.05
C VAL A 573 3.62 21.92 24.50
N PRO A 574 4.71 22.23 25.22
CA PRO A 574 4.63 22.71 26.60
C PRO A 574 3.90 24.05 26.70
N ALA A 575 3.33 24.34 27.87
CA ALA A 575 2.82 25.67 28.19
C ALA A 575 3.93 26.73 28.03
N ALA A 576 3.58 27.91 27.51
CA ALA A 576 4.53 29.01 27.35
C ALA A 576 5.01 29.50 28.72
N SER A 577 6.32 29.52 28.95
CA SER A 577 6.90 30.16 30.12
C SER A 577 7.42 31.55 29.73
N ASN A 578 6.98 32.59 30.45
CA ASN A 578 7.43 33.97 30.28
C ASN A 578 7.29 34.55 28.85
N GLY A 579 6.27 34.15 28.09
CA GLY A 579 6.00 34.70 26.75
C GLY A 579 6.88 34.14 25.62
N VAL A 580 7.73 33.16 25.90
CA VAL A 580 8.46 32.37 24.90
C VAL A 580 7.74 31.02 24.75
N GLY A 581 7.33 30.68 23.52
CA GLY A 581 6.65 29.41 23.24
C GLY A 581 7.52 28.21 23.62
N GLY A 582 6.97 27.27 24.38
CA GLY A 582 7.66 26.03 24.75
C GLY A 582 8.09 25.27 23.49
N ILE A 583 9.30 24.71 23.51
CA ILE A 583 9.85 23.97 22.36
C ILE A 583 9.00 22.69 22.17
N PRO A 584 8.35 22.50 21.02
CA PRO A 584 7.62 21.27 20.75
C PRO A 584 8.56 20.06 20.71
N SER A 585 8.12 18.94 21.26
CA SER A 585 8.80 17.65 21.11
C SER A 585 7.97 16.72 20.23
N ILE A 586 8.66 15.86 19.47
CA ILE A 586 8.04 14.85 18.62
C ILE A 586 8.59 13.50 19.03
N LEU A 587 7.70 12.58 19.40
CA LEU A 587 8.02 11.24 19.86
C LEU A 587 7.31 10.20 18.99
N LYS A 588 7.96 9.05 18.78
CA LYS A 588 7.30 7.89 18.17
C LYS A 588 6.78 6.96 19.26
N SER A 589 5.61 6.39 19.03
CA SER A 589 5.01 5.40 19.90
C SER A 589 4.38 4.27 19.06
N ARG A 590 4.35 3.06 19.60
CA ARG A 590 3.62 1.93 19.03
C ARG A 590 2.74 1.30 20.11
N VAL A 591 1.44 1.21 19.85
CA VAL A 591 0.49 0.55 20.75
C VAL A 591 0.00 -0.74 20.13
N LEU A 592 0.14 -1.83 20.86
CA LEU A 592 -0.41 -3.14 20.54
C LEU A 592 -1.55 -3.44 21.49
N THR A 593 -2.70 -3.89 20.98
CA THR A 593 -3.77 -4.40 21.81
C THR A 593 -4.22 -5.78 21.37
N LYS A 594 -4.62 -6.61 22.32
CA LYS A 594 -5.29 -7.89 22.07
C LYS A 594 -6.47 -8.02 23.01
N TRP A 595 -7.64 -8.33 22.46
CA TRP A 595 -8.90 -8.46 23.18
C TRP A 595 -9.51 -9.84 22.97
N LYS A 596 -10.34 -10.28 23.92
CA LYS A 596 -11.20 -11.46 23.83
C LYS A 596 -12.41 -11.31 24.78
N PRO A 597 -13.53 -12.03 24.56
CA PRO A 597 -14.61 -12.07 25.53
C PRO A 597 -14.13 -12.71 26.84
N GLY A 598 -14.48 -12.10 27.97
CA GLY A 598 -14.25 -12.67 29.30
C GLY A 598 -15.31 -13.69 29.71
N ASN A 599 -16.46 -13.69 29.05
CA ASN A 599 -17.54 -14.64 29.29
C ASN A 599 -18.36 -14.94 28.02
N SER A 600 -19.18 -15.99 28.08
CA SER A 600 -20.06 -16.41 26.96
C SER A 600 -21.17 -15.41 26.65
N SER A 601 -21.61 -14.61 27.64
CA SER A 601 -22.60 -13.56 27.49
C SER A 601 -22.06 -12.28 26.85
N LYS A 602 -20.75 -12.19 26.59
CA LYS A 602 -20.06 -11.01 26.04
C LYS A 602 -20.34 -9.72 26.82
N THR A 603 -20.62 -9.86 28.12
CA THR A 603 -20.82 -8.75 29.07
C THR A 603 -19.53 -8.37 29.79
N ALA A 604 -18.48 -9.18 29.63
CA ALA A 604 -17.12 -8.87 30.05
C ALA A 604 -16.16 -9.06 28.87
N ILE A 605 -15.14 -8.21 28.76
CA ILE A 605 -14.08 -8.29 27.76
C ILE A 605 -12.73 -8.18 28.48
N GLU A 606 -11.82 -9.08 28.14
CA GLU A 606 -10.44 -9.06 28.63
C GLU A 606 -9.52 -8.53 27.54
N GLY A 607 -8.58 -7.66 27.93
CA GLY A 607 -7.63 -7.02 27.04
C GLY A 607 -6.21 -7.07 27.60
N ILE A 608 -5.24 -7.05 26.69
CA ILE A 608 -3.84 -6.77 26.98
C ILE A 608 -3.42 -5.63 26.05
N GLU A 609 -2.77 -4.62 26.62
CA GLU A 609 -2.15 -3.53 25.88
C GLU A 609 -0.64 -3.51 26.17
N ILE A 610 0.15 -3.33 25.13
CA ILE A 610 1.58 -3.06 25.23
C ILE A 610 1.87 -1.79 24.45
N THR A 611 2.38 -0.78 25.16
CA THR A 611 2.76 0.51 24.57
C THR A 611 4.26 0.62 24.56
N TYR A 612 4.85 0.86 23.39
CA TYR A 612 6.27 1.12 23.19
C TYR A 612 6.47 2.61 22.88
N ASN A 613 7.33 3.30 23.62
CA ASN A 613 7.60 4.73 23.45
C ASN A 613 9.10 4.95 23.18
N GLU A 614 9.42 5.76 22.17
CA GLU A 614 10.77 6.23 21.89
C GLU A 614 11.17 7.23 23.00
N ARG A 615 12.23 6.93 23.77
CA ARG A 615 12.77 7.77 24.86
C ARG A 615 11.85 8.04 26.06
N GLY A 616 10.66 7.44 26.11
CA GLY A 616 9.69 7.55 27.20
C GLY A 616 8.81 8.82 27.18
N MET A 617 7.61 8.74 27.76
CA MET A 617 6.55 9.75 27.66
C MET A 617 6.53 10.69 28.88
N LEU A 618 7.43 11.68 28.93
CA LEU A 618 7.31 12.98 29.63
C LEU A 618 8.70 13.60 29.75
N ARG A 619 8.97 14.70 29.05
CA ARG A 619 10.08 15.58 29.40
C ARG A 619 9.62 17.03 29.37
N ALA A 620 9.07 17.48 30.48
CA ALA A 620 9.09 18.88 30.90
C ALA A 620 8.69 18.96 32.38
N GLY A 621 9.67 19.15 33.28
CA GLY A 621 9.34 19.46 34.68
C GLY A 621 10.35 19.14 35.78
N LEU A 622 11.60 18.75 35.50
CA LEU A 622 12.59 18.53 36.57
C LEU A 622 14.06 18.70 36.11
N ASP A 623 14.35 19.67 35.25
CA ASP A 623 15.72 20.18 35.08
C ASP A 623 15.88 21.45 35.95
N SER A 624 15.94 21.26 37.27
CA SER A 624 16.59 22.22 38.16
C SER A 624 17.69 21.53 38.95
N LEU A 625 18.93 21.93 38.64
CA LEU A 625 20.23 21.55 39.19
C LEU A 625 20.89 20.26 38.65
N GLY A 626 21.89 20.47 37.79
CA GLY A 626 23.22 19.92 38.05
C GLY A 626 23.87 19.06 36.97
N SER A 627 24.91 19.63 36.35
CA SER A 627 26.05 18.95 35.72
C SER A 627 25.89 18.41 34.29
N LEU A 628 26.29 19.27 33.34
CA LEU A 628 27.08 18.85 32.19
C LEU A 628 28.24 17.96 32.65
N THR A 629 28.33 16.72 32.15
CA THR A 629 29.51 16.09 31.54
C THR A 629 29.36 14.56 31.52
N SER A 630 29.10 13.97 30.35
CA SER A 630 29.83 12.77 29.91
C SER A 630 29.56 12.51 28.43
N SER A 631 30.63 12.65 27.64
CA SER A 631 30.72 12.17 26.27
C SER A 631 30.97 10.66 26.29
N GLY A 632 30.00 9.87 25.84
CA GLY A 632 30.15 8.45 25.53
C GLY A 632 29.51 8.13 24.16
N PRO A 633 30.08 7.23 23.35
CA PRO A 633 29.47 6.80 22.10
C PRO A 633 28.49 5.65 22.38
N SER A 634 27.22 5.73 21.98
CA SER A 634 26.35 4.55 22.05
C SER A 634 25.22 4.56 21.03
N ASN A 635 25.38 3.72 20.00
CA ASN A 635 24.32 3.11 19.20
C ASN A 635 23.39 2.27 20.08
N GLN A 636 22.35 2.85 20.71
CA GLN A 636 21.19 2.11 21.22
C GLN A 636 19.93 2.97 21.09
N GLU A 637 18.96 2.52 20.28
CA GLU A 637 17.63 3.12 20.20
C GLU A 637 16.80 2.67 21.42
N ASP A 638 16.75 3.48 22.48
CA ASP A 638 16.07 3.13 23.74
C ASP A 638 14.53 3.24 23.62
N TRP A 639 13.90 2.15 23.17
CA TRP A 639 12.45 1.94 23.26
C TRP A 639 12.07 1.43 24.65
N ARG A 640 11.12 2.09 25.30
CA ARG A 640 10.55 1.70 26.61
C ARG A 640 9.15 1.12 26.42
N SER A 641 8.78 0.09 27.18
CA SER A 641 7.51 -0.61 27.12
C SER A 641 6.70 -0.53 28.42
N THR A 642 5.41 -0.26 28.29
CA THR A 642 4.41 -0.39 29.37
C THR A 642 3.46 -1.53 29.05
N LYS A 643 3.27 -2.46 29.99
CA LYS A 643 2.33 -3.58 29.88
C LYS A 643 1.12 -3.36 30.77
N THR A 644 -0.06 -3.43 30.18
CA THR A 644 -1.33 -3.20 30.87
C THR A 644 -2.29 -4.35 30.61
N LYS A 645 -2.85 -4.91 31.69
CA LYS A 645 -4.01 -5.80 31.60
C LYS A 645 -5.28 -4.98 31.73
N ILE A 646 -6.28 -5.28 30.92
CA ILE A 646 -7.52 -4.52 30.86
C ILE A 646 -8.69 -5.48 31.07
N LEU A 647 -9.62 -5.11 31.94
CA LEU A 647 -10.91 -5.76 32.09
C LEU A 647 -12.00 -4.73 31.81
N MET A 648 -12.95 -5.07 30.94
CA MET A 648 -14.12 -4.25 30.66
C MET A 648 -15.38 -4.98 31.10
N GLU A 649 -16.23 -4.30 31.85
CA GLU A 649 -17.54 -4.79 32.29
C GLU A 649 -18.62 -3.86 31.74
N ARG A 650 -19.66 -4.42 31.12
CA ARG A 650 -20.70 -3.62 30.47
C ARG A 650 -21.48 -2.83 31.52
N ILE A 651 -21.63 -1.53 31.30
CA ILE A 651 -22.47 -0.65 32.14
C ILE A 651 -23.90 -0.76 31.61
N SER A 652 -24.83 -1.11 32.50
CA SER A 652 -26.27 -1.22 32.21
C SER A 652 -26.88 0.09 31.76
#